data_AF-A0A833SNE5-F1
#
_entry.id   AF-A0A833SNE5-F1
#
_cell.length_a   1.000
_cell.length_b   1.000
_cell.length_c   1.000
_cell.angle_alpha   90.00
_cell.angle_beta   90.00
_cell.angle_gamma   90.00
#
_symmetry.space_group_name_H-M   'P 1'
#
loop_
_entity.id
_entity.type
_entity.pdbx_description
1 polymer ?
#
loop_
_entity_poly.entity_id
_entity_poly.type
_entity_poly.pdbx_seq_one_letter_code
_entity_poly.pdbx_strand_id
1 'polypeptide(L)'
;MDDFSKAKPEAQFSTITTLRKLYTDDVLAKMIIVAGKNAKTAEADPDRYPKAVKCSRTGQSQKFFASIWTKYDDLFQKVDPKFKTDMLKDWLKKGLITDETFRMLTLGNAADEFLNGSLLSAWATYIKVFNQESPTQQLSLLATLTARFGDEAVSTMVETAKRVPTTKDVANRVQAEQIQHWMTLGKTPDDVFTLLKLNTAKSLFFDQPPVNTWLQYMDNFSKANPGAQFSTIATLRKLYTDDVLAKMIIVAGKNAKTAEAGKNVETALLRTWFNEMKTPTDVIRLLGLRTPGQTSVAPVLTKYIALFNKVDPRFKTEMLQNWLKRGLITDETFRLLTLGNAADELLNGSMLSAWATYIKVFNQENPTQPMSLLASLTARFGDEAASTMLEAARKTPTTKRLASSIQREQSRHWLSVKKHPDDIFVLLKLNTATSRLFDQPQLNTWVRYVDAFNEANPTSTTTLLSTLRTRYKEDTLAQMLVVARTKGGSVGQTATRIQAEQTKLWLKSNKTPGEVFEMLQLKKLGTNFLSHPIFNAWVKYTDDYRKKNLGTYRSALTTLRKTHSDETLAKLFIEASKVAKTAKMGKRLHAELLREWSLTGATPVRVFLRLNLGKMDPKVFESPLYSMWTSYISMFKKVNPTFKDDPVKMLVSIYGHRDLTALLLAAEKAPSTKDIAIKLQKELLELWQAAKMDPSRVYSALHVEREAKNSPIRMFWSEYVKAFRNSN
;
A
#
# COMPACT_ATOMS: atom_id res chain seq x y z
N MET A 1 -12.04 39.82 58.29
CA MET A 1 -11.80 39.33 56.92
C MET A 1 -10.62 38.35 56.89
N ASP A 2 -9.48 38.67 57.52
CA ASP A 2 -8.37 37.71 57.71
C ASP A 2 -8.71 36.49 58.58
N ASP A 3 -9.63 36.63 59.54
CA ASP A 3 -10.11 35.49 60.34
C ASP A 3 -11.10 34.58 59.58
N PHE A 4 -11.77 35.08 58.53
CA PHE A 4 -12.78 34.32 57.80
C PHE A 4 -12.15 33.35 56.79
N SER A 5 -11.06 33.74 56.14
CA SER A 5 -10.30 32.86 55.23
C SER A 5 -9.52 31.76 55.96
N LYS A 6 -9.31 31.91 57.28
CA LYS A 6 -8.63 30.93 58.15
C LYS A 6 -9.60 30.05 58.95
N ALA A 7 -10.90 30.35 58.90
CA ALA A 7 -11.92 29.61 59.63
C ALA A 7 -12.20 28.24 58.98
N LYS A 8 -12.50 27.23 59.80
CA LYS A 8 -12.89 25.89 59.32
C LYS A 8 -14.14 25.99 58.43
N PRO A 9 -14.31 25.07 57.46
CA PRO A 9 -15.44 25.10 56.52
C PRO A 9 -16.81 25.24 57.18
N GLU A 10 -17.01 24.68 58.39
CA GLU A 10 -18.26 24.80 59.13
C GLU A 10 -18.58 26.24 59.58
N ALA A 11 -17.57 27.06 59.87
CA ALA A 11 -17.73 28.45 60.30
C ALA A 11 -17.98 29.41 59.11
N GLN A 12 -17.38 29.10 57.96
CA GLN A 12 -17.71 29.77 56.69
C GLN A 12 -19.15 29.44 56.27
N PHE A 13 -19.57 28.19 56.45
CA PHE A 13 -20.94 27.72 56.26
C PHE A 13 -21.93 28.43 57.18
N SER A 14 -21.62 28.59 58.47
CA SER A 14 -22.46 29.29 59.47
C SER A 14 -22.73 30.76 59.11
N THR A 15 -21.72 31.48 58.62
CA THR A 15 -21.85 32.91 58.29
C THR A 15 -22.72 33.13 57.05
N ILE A 16 -22.59 32.26 56.04
CA ILE A 16 -23.46 32.29 54.86
C ILE A 16 -24.87 31.76 55.20
N THR A 17 -24.99 30.78 56.11
CA THR A 17 -26.29 30.33 56.65
C THR A 17 -27.00 31.44 57.41
N THR A 18 -26.25 32.31 58.09
CA THR A 18 -26.79 33.51 58.75
C THR A 18 -27.27 34.55 57.74
N LEU A 19 -26.56 34.74 56.63
CA LEU A 19 -27.02 35.56 55.51
C LEU A 19 -28.27 34.97 54.84
N ARG A 20 -28.35 33.64 54.71
CA ARG A 20 -29.54 32.89 54.23
C ARG A 20 -30.75 32.95 55.15
N LYS A 21 -30.56 33.27 56.44
CA LYS A 21 -31.67 33.50 57.38
C LYS A 21 -32.28 34.89 57.23
N LEU A 22 -31.52 35.86 56.70
CA LEU A 22 -31.94 37.25 56.55
C LEU A 22 -32.51 37.55 55.17
N TYR A 23 -32.12 36.76 54.15
CA TYR A 23 -32.56 36.94 52.77
C TYR A 23 -32.77 35.57 52.12
N THR A 24 -33.85 35.41 51.34
CA THR A 24 -34.02 34.21 50.50
C THR A 24 -32.89 34.11 49.47
N ASP A 25 -32.50 32.90 49.05
CA ASP A 25 -31.44 32.68 48.05
C ASP A 25 -31.65 33.53 46.77
N ASP A 26 -32.90 33.75 46.36
CA ASP A 26 -33.31 34.64 45.26
C ASP A 26 -33.07 36.13 45.54
N VAL A 27 -33.31 36.60 46.77
CA VAL A 27 -33.05 37.98 47.20
C VAL A 27 -31.56 38.24 47.37
N LEU A 28 -30.78 37.27 47.84
CA LEU A 28 -29.32 37.32 47.91
C LEU A 28 -28.71 37.41 46.50
N ALA A 29 -29.20 36.60 45.56
CA ALA A 29 -28.83 36.69 44.15
C ALA A 29 -29.24 38.06 43.56
N LYS A 30 -30.46 38.55 43.82
CA LYS A 30 -30.94 39.86 43.36
C LYS A 30 -30.20 41.05 43.97
N MET A 31 -29.75 40.97 45.23
CA MET A 31 -28.93 41.99 45.88
C MET A 31 -27.52 42.07 45.26
N ILE A 32 -26.94 40.92 44.91
CA ILE A 32 -25.68 40.84 44.14
C ILE A 32 -25.89 41.44 42.74
N ILE A 33 -27.04 41.17 42.10
CA ILE A 33 -27.43 41.70 40.78
C ILE A 33 -27.61 43.24 40.80
N VAL A 34 -28.22 43.81 41.84
CA VAL A 34 -28.42 45.28 41.95
C VAL A 34 -27.13 46.01 42.29
N ALA A 35 -26.26 45.42 43.13
CA ALA A 35 -24.95 45.97 43.46
C ALA A 35 -24.02 46.04 42.23
N GLY A 36 -24.06 45.04 41.35
CA GLY A 36 -23.32 45.03 40.07
C GLY A 36 -23.88 46.00 39.02
N LYS A 37 -25.21 46.18 38.94
CA LYS A 37 -25.84 47.14 38.01
C LYS A 37 -25.54 48.59 38.37
N ASN A 38 -25.59 48.95 39.65
CA ASN A 38 -25.45 50.34 40.12
C ASN A 38 -23.99 50.86 40.11
N ALA A 39 -23.00 49.98 39.95
CA ALA A 39 -21.59 50.38 39.88
C ALA A 39 -21.20 51.01 38.51
N LYS A 40 -21.92 50.70 37.43
CA LYS A 40 -21.58 51.16 36.06
C LYS A 40 -22.60 52.08 35.38
N THR A 41 -23.85 52.15 35.82
CA THR A 41 -24.80 53.13 35.25
C THR A 41 -24.42 54.58 35.56
N ALA A 42 -23.50 54.83 36.50
CA ALA A 42 -22.97 56.17 36.81
C ALA A 42 -21.71 56.58 36.00
N GLU A 43 -21.12 55.67 35.20
CA GLU A 43 -19.87 55.93 34.45
C GLU A 43 -20.07 56.21 32.96
N ALA A 44 -21.25 55.91 32.40
CA ALA A 44 -21.44 55.90 30.95
C ALA A 44 -22.04 57.18 30.33
N ASP A 45 -22.82 57.99 31.05
CA ASP A 45 -23.34 59.30 30.57
C ASP A 45 -24.10 60.06 31.69
N PRO A 46 -23.59 61.19 32.25
CA PRO A 46 -24.29 61.96 33.28
C PRO A 46 -25.52 62.75 32.78
N ASP A 47 -25.65 63.00 31.47
CA ASP A 47 -26.55 64.05 30.95
C ASP A 47 -27.81 63.54 30.22
N ARG A 48 -27.99 62.22 30.03
CA ARG A 48 -29.03 61.71 29.12
C ARG A 48 -30.40 61.36 29.72
N TYR A 49 -30.66 61.57 31.01
CA TYR A 49 -31.99 61.30 31.61
C TYR A 49 -32.39 62.32 32.70
N PRO A 50 -33.27 63.31 32.40
CA PRO A 50 -33.65 64.38 33.33
C PRO A 50 -34.71 64.02 34.40
N LYS A 51 -34.89 62.74 34.77
CA LYS A 51 -35.94 62.37 35.75
C LYS A 51 -35.51 61.25 36.70
N ALA A 52 -34.50 61.52 37.52
CA ALA A 52 -34.33 60.86 38.82
C ALA A 52 -33.45 61.68 39.77
N VAL A 53 -33.68 63.00 39.86
CA VAL A 53 -33.17 63.80 40.98
C VAL A 53 -34.13 63.61 42.15
N LYS A 54 -33.70 62.82 43.15
CA LYS A 54 -33.73 63.16 44.60
C LYS A 54 -33.45 61.91 45.43
N CYS A 55 -32.18 61.56 45.59
CA CYS A 55 -31.62 61.40 46.93
C CYS A 55 -30.08 61.42 46.85
N SER A 56 -29.52 62.59 47.10
CA SER A 56 -28.09 62.78 47.32
C SER A 56 -27.68 62.23 48.68
N ARG A 57 -26.79 61.23 48.72
CA ARG A 57 -25.75 61.08 49.75
C ARG A 57 -24.65 60.09 49.31
N THR A 58 -23.52 60.72 48.93
CA THR A 58 -22.11 60.31 49.01
C THR A 58 -21.56 59.17 48.15
N GLY A 59 -20.46 59.47 47.42
CA GLY A 59 -19.54 58.52 46.77
C GLY A 59 -18.82 57.53 47.70
N GLN A 60 -19.36 57.31 48.90
CA GLN A 60 -19.04 56.20 49.79
C GLN A 60 -19.64 54.89 49.29
N SER A 61 -20.85 54.92 48.69
CA SER A 61 -21.51 53.72 48.15
C SER A 61 -20.73 53.10 46.99
N GLN A 62 -20.21 53.92 46.07
CA GLN A 62 -19.45 53.48 44.89
C GLN A 62 -18.12 52.80 45.27
N LYS A 63 -17.37 53.38 46.24
CA LYS A 63 -16.16 52.75 46.81
C LYS A 63 -16.47 51.53 47.68
N PHE A 64 -17.62 51.52 48.35
CA PHE A 64 -18.08 50.40 49.17
C PHE A 64 -18.45 49.18 48.31
N PHE A 65 -19.17 49.36 47.19
CA PHE A 65 -19.53 48.26 46.29
C PHE A 65 -18.36 47.72 45.48
N ALA A 66 -17.45 48.58 44.99
CA ALA A 66 -16.20 48.13 44.35
C ALA A 66 -15.29 47.37 45.34
N SER A 67 -15.24 47.82 46.60
CA SER A 67 -14.55 47.12 47.70
C SER A 67 -15.19 45.77 48.02
N ILE A 68 -16.52 45.66 48.01
CA ILE A 68 -17.24 44.41 48.25
C ILE A 68 -17.02 43.43 47.09
N TRP A 69 -17.02 43.90 45.83
CA TRP A 69 -16.77 43.05 44.67
C TRP A 69 -15.34 42.50 44.65
N THR A 70 -14.33 43.35 44.88
CA THR A 70 -12.93 42.87 44.99
C THR A 70 -12.73 41.95 46.21
N LYS A 71 -13.40 42.21 47.33
CA LYS A 71 -13.40 41.29 48.49
C LYS A 71 -14.14 39.99 48.21
N TYR A 72 -15.20 40.01 47.40
CA TYR A 72 -15.98 38.83 47.03
C TYR A 72 -15.26 37.98 45.99
N ASP A 73 -14.62 38.58 44.99
CA ASP A 73 -13.75 37.88 44.02
C ASP A 73 -12.53 37.27 44.72
N ASP A 74 -11.88 38.01 45.63
CA ASP A 74 -10.80 37.51 46.47
C ASP A 74 -11.26 36.38 47.42
N LEU A 75 -12.44 36.49 48.02
CA LEU A 75 -13.10 35.42 48.79
C LEU A 75 -13.41 34.22 47.88
N PHE A 76 -14.00 34.44 46.72
CA PHE A 76 -14.36 33.40 45.79
C PHE A 76 -13.11 32.65 45.33
N GLN A 77 -12.01 33.32 45.02
CA GLN A 77 -10.74 32.66 44.68
C GLN A 77 -10.14 31.87 45.86
N LYS A 78 -10.28 32.36 47.10
CA LYS A 78 -9.73 31.75 48.33
C LYS A 78 -10.59 30.65 48.97
N VAL A 79 -11.85 30.50 48.57
CA VAL A 79 -12.74 29.46 49.09
C VAL A 79 -12.38 28.08 48.51
N ASP A 80 -12.50 27.05 49.36
CA ASP A 80 -12.18 25.66 49.05
C ASP A 80 -12.87 25.16 47.75
N PRO A 81 -12.14 24.51 46.82
CA PRO A 81 -12.69 24.03 45.54
C PRO A 81 -13.88 23.05 45.68
N LYS A 82 -13.94 22.27 46.77
CA LYS A 82 -15.06 21.37 47.07
C LYS A 82 -16.30 22.17 47.41
N PHE A 83 -16.17 23.25 48.19
CA PHE A 83 -17.29 24.13 48.51
C PHE A 83 -17.88 24.82 47.27
N LYS A 84 -17.03 25.31 46.35
CA LYS A 84 -17.51 25.88 45.06
C LYS A 84 -18.32 24.86 44.26
N THR A 85 -17.82 23.63 44.23
CA THR A 85 -18.46 22.49 43.56
C THR A 85 -19.81 22.17 44.20
N ASP A 86 -19.88 22.12 45.53
CA ASP A 86 -21.09 21.81 46.28
C ASP A 86 -22.16 22.92 46.17
N MET A 87 -21.73 24.18 46.13
CA MET A 87 -22.63 25.33 45.91
C MET A 87 -23.23 25.30 44.50
N LEU A 88 -22.41 25.06 43.47
CA LEU A 88 -22.91 24.92 42.08
C LEU A 88 -23.88 23.74 41.94
N LYS A 89 -23.62 22.63 42.65
CA LYS A 89 -24.55 21.47 42.71
C LYS A 89 -25.88 21.81 43.38
N ASP A 90 -25.85 22.54 44.49
CA ASP A 90 -27.06 22.99 45.20
C ASP A 90 -27.91 23.91 44.31
N TRP A 91 -27.28 24.86 43.62
CA TRP A 91 -27.95 25.78 42.71
C TRP A 91 -28.55 25.08 41.50
N LEU A 92 -27.85 24.09 40.94
CA LEU A 92 -28.35 23.27 39.84
C LEU A 92 -29.57 22.44 40.27
N LYS A 93 -29.51 21.78 41.43
CA LYS A 93 -30.63 20.97 41.99
C LYS A 93 -31.87 21.79 42.28
N LYS A 94 -31.70 23.05 42.67
CA LYS A 94 -32.81 23.98 42.96
C LYS A 94 -33.38 24.66 41.72
N GLY A 95 -32.88 24.35 40.52
CA GLY A 95 -33.30 25.02 39.28
C GLY A 95 -32.97 26.52 39.25
N LEU A 96 -32.03 26.98 40.10
CA LEU A 96 -31.63 28.38 40.21
C LEU A 96 -30.66 28.81 39.10
N ILE A 97 -30.13 27.85 38.33
CA ILE A 97 -29.29 28.09 37.15
C ILE A 97 -30.16 27.94 35.90
N THR A 98 -30.82 29.02 35.50
CA THR A 98 -31.47 29.23 34.20
C THR A 98 -30.48 29.82 33.18
N ASP A 99 -30.75 29.68 31.88
CA ASP A 99 -29.97 30.36 30.81
C ASP A 99 -29.80 31.88 31.06
N GLU A 100 -30.80 32.50 31.69
CA GLU A 100 -30.79 33.93 32.02
C GLU A 100 -29.92 34.24 33.25
N THR A 101 -30.05 33.49 34.36
CA THR A 101 -29.15 33.63 35.53
C THR A 101 -27.69 33.26 35.20
N PHE A 102 -27.48 32.36 34.23
CA PHE A 102 -26.19 31.95 33.68
C PHE A 102 -25.59 33.03 32.74
N ARG A 103 -26.43 33.70 31.94
CA ARG A 103 -26.05 34.95 31.24
C ARG A 103 -25.73 36.06 32.23
N MET A 104 -26.38 36.13 33.38
CA MET A 104 -26.20 37.19 34.39
C MET A 104 -24.99 37.00 35.33
N LEU A 105 -24.63 35.75 35.68
CA LEU A 105 -23.34 35.41 36.31
C LEU A 105 -22.14 35.81 35.42
N THR A 106 -22.41 36.06 34.13
CA THR A 106 -21.45 36.49 33.12
C THR A 106 -21.64 37.94 32.65
N LEU A 107 -22.36 38.79 33.38
CA LEU A 107 -22.47 40.24 33.08
C LEU A 107 -21.44 41.06 33.89
N GLY A 108 -20.67 41.97 33.29
CA GLY A 108 -20.94 42.72 32.07
C GLY A 108 -20.02 42.43 30.88
N ASN A 109 -20.09 43.31 29.87
CA ASN A 109 -19.25 43.38 28.67
C ASN A 109 -17.74 43.54 29.01
N ALA A 110 -17.17 42.56 29.69
CA ALA A 110 -15.78 42.49 30.09
C ALA A 110 -15.12 41.36 29.33
N ALA A 111 -15.06 41.51 27.99
CA ALA A 111 -14.08 40.77 27.20
C ALA A 111 -12.70 40.87 27.86
N ASP A 112 -12.37 42.03 28.44
CA ASP A 112 -11.10 42.30 29.12
C ASP A 112 -10.90 41.55 30.45
N GLU A 113 -11.94 41.29 31.24
CA GLU A 113 -11.83 40.44 32.45
C GLU A 113 -11.94 38.94 32.11
N PHE A 114 -12.67 38.57 31.05
CA PHE A 114 -12.71 37.19 30.54
C PHE A 114 -11.34 36.75 30.00
N LEU A 115 -10.57 37.69 29.44
CA LEU A 115 -9.20 37.50 28.96
C LEU A 115 -8.16 37.29 30.10
N ASN A 116 -8.51 37.51 31.38
CA ASN A 116 -7.59 37.27 32.50
C ASN A 116 -7.51 35.79 32.96
N GLY A 117 -8.28 34.89 32.33
CA GLY A 117 -8.22 33.44 32.53
C GLY A 117 -9.04 32.90 33.71
N SER A 118 -9.38 33.72 34.70
CA SER A 118 -10.11 33.28 35.91
C SER A 118 -11.51 32.71 35.61
N LEU A 119 -12.20 33.27 34.61
CA LEU A 119 -13.53 32.85 34.18
C LEU A 119 -13.53 31.55 33.37
N LEU A 120 -12.44 31.23 32.64
CA LEU A 120 -12.32 29.96 31.90
C LEU A 120 -12.29 28.75 32.86
N SER A 121 -11.64 28.89 34.01
CA SER A 121 -11.58 27.85 35.04
C SER A 121 -12.94 27.62 35.71
N ALA A 122 -13.69 28.69 35.96
CA ALA A 122 -15.06 28.61 36.48
C ALA A 122 -15.99 27.89 35.49
N TRP A 123 -15.91 28.22 34.20
CA TRP A 123 -16.65 27.55 33.13
C TRP A 123 -16.33 26.06 33.00
N ALA A 124 -15.04 25.71 33.04
CA ALA A 124 -14.60 24.32 33.03
C ALA A 124 -15.13 23.52 34.23
N THR A 125 -15.19 24.16 35.41
CA THR A 125 -15.72 23.56 36.64
C THR A 125 -17.23 23.39 36.56
N TYR A 126 -17.96 24.40 36.08
CA TYR A 126 -19.41 24.34 35.89
C TYR A 126 -19.81 23.20 34.95
N ILE A 127 -19.20 23.10 33.76
CA ILE A 127 -19.53 22.05 32.79
C ILE A 127 -19.21 20.66 33.35
N LYS A 128 -18.13 20.53 34.13
CA LYS A 128 -17.82 19.29 34.83
C LYS A 128 -18.95 18.90 35.80
N VAL A 129 -19.44 19.85 36.61
CA VAL A 129 -20.54 19.61 37.55
C VAL A 129 -21.85 19.32 36.82
N PHE A 130 -22.17 20.10 35.79
CA PHE A 130 -23.37 19.92 34.98
C PHE A 130 -23.41 18.52 34.33
N ASN A 131 -22.31 18.08 33.70
CA ASN A 131 -22.23 16.77 33.06
C ASN A 131 -22.29 15.60 34.05
N GLN A 132 -21.86 15.83 35.30
CA GLN A 132 -21.99 14.83 36.38
C GLN A 132 -23.44 14.67 36.85
N GLU A 133 -24.16 15.79 36.98
CA GLU A 133 -25.53 15.80 37.50
C GLU A 133 -26.58 15.60 36.38
N SER A 134 -26.22 15.83 35.11
CA SER A 134 -27.07 15.63 33.92
C SER A 134 -26.38 14.71 32.88
N PRO A 135 -26.25 13.40 33.17
CA PRO A 135 -25.48 12.47 32.31
C PRO A 135 -26.03 12.30 30.90
N THR A 136 -27.33 12.54 30.71
CA THR A 136 -28.05 12.42 29.43
C THR A 136 -27.96 13.68 28.55
N GLN A 137 -27.44 14.80 29.07
CA GLN A 137 -27.34 16.08 28.36
C GLN A 137 -25.94 16.68 28.52
N GLN A 138 -24.88 15.94 28.21
CA GLN A 138 -23.52 16.44 28.41
C GLN A 138 -23.22 17.68 27.54
N LEU A 139 -22.76 18.75 28.18
CA LEU A 139 -22.23 19.95 27.53
C LEU A 139 -20.74 19.78 27.22
N SER A 140 -20.34 20.25 26.03
CA SER A 140 -18.93 20.42 25.68
C SER A 140 -18.48 21.83 26.02
N LEU A 141 -17.35 21.96 26.74
CA LEU A 141 -16.74 23.26 27.04
C LEU A 141 -16.39 24.02 25.77
N LEU A 142 -15.71 23.36 24.83
CA LEU A 142 -15.40 23.95 23.55
C LEU A 142 -16.67 24.38 22.79
N ALA A 143 -17.66 23.49 22.62
CA ALA A 143 -18.84 23.80 21.81
C ALA A 143 -19.62 24.99 22.39
N THR A 144 -19.72 25.07 23.72
CA THR A 144 -20.41 26.17 24.39
C THR A 144 -19.66 27.50 24.23
N LEU A 145 -18.33 27.48 24.33
CA LEU A 145 -17.50 28.66 24.11
C LEU A 145 -17.53 29.11 22.64
N THR A 146 -17.39 28.18 21.68
CA THR A 146 -17.41 28.47 20.25
C THR A 146 -18.77 28.97 19.79
N ALA A 147 -19.88 28.41 20.28
CA ALA A 147 -21.22 28.89 19.94
C ALA A 147 -21.48 30.33 20.41
N ARG A 148 -20.87 30.73 21.52
CA ARG A 148 -21.07 32.06 22.12
C ARG A 148 -20.12 33.12 21.57
N PHE A 149 -18.85 32.76 21.33
CA PHE A 149 -17.80 33.73 21.02
C PHE A 149 -17.20 33.56 19.62
N GLY A 150 -17.42 32.42 18.97
CA GLY A 150 -16.77 32.05 17.71
C GLY A 150 -15.33 31.57 17.89
N ASP A 151 -14.82 30.85 16.91
CA ASP A 151 -13.50 30.19 16.96
C ASP A 151 -12.33 31.15 17.21
N GLU A 152 -12.30 32.30 16.53
CA GLU A 152 -11.25 33.33 16.66
C GLU A 152 -11.14 33.85 18.09
N ALA A 153 -12.27 34.24 18.69
CA ALA A 153 -12.30 34.79 20.03
C ALA A 153 -11.92 33.73 21.05
N VAL A 154 -12.41 32.49 20.88
CA VAL A 154 -12.04 31.35 21.75
C VAL A 154 -10.54 31.08 21.68
N SER A 155 -9.93 31.04 20.50
CA SER A 155 -8.47 30.84 20.39
C SER A 155 -7.68 31.99 21.04
N THR A 156 -8.17 33.22 20.91
CA THR A 156 -7.57 34.39 21.57
C THR A 156 -7.63 34.28 23.10
N MET A 157 -8.78 33.87 23.65
CA MET A 157 -8.97 33.63 25.08
C MET A 157 -8.03 32.54 25.58
N VAL A 158 -7.93 31.44 24.85
CA VAL A 158 -7.05 30.31 25.15
C VAL A 158 -5.57 30.73 25.19
N GLU A 159 -5.09 31.45 24.18
CA GLU A 159 -3.69 31.91 24.13
C GLU A 159 -3.34 32.92 25.22
N THR A 160 -4.32 33.74 25.63
CA THR A 160 -4.15 34.64 26.77
C THR A 160 -4.12 33.87 28.09
N ALA A 161 -5.05 32.93 28.29
CA ALA A 161 -5.11 32.09 29.48
C ALA A 161 -3.90 31.15 29.63
N LYS A 162 -3.24 30.74 28.55
CA LYS A 162 -1.99 29.96 28.59
C LYS A 162 -0.82 30.71 29.24
N ARG A 163 -0.87 32.05 29.25
CA ARG A 163 0.17 32.91 29.82
C ARG A 163 0.04 33.05 31.34
N VAL A 164 -1.10 32.70 31.91
CA VAL A 164 -1.36 32.77 33.35
C VAL A 164 -1.17 31.36 33.95
N PRO A 165 -0.24 31.17 34.91
CA PRO A 165 0.10 29.83 35.42
C PRO A 165 -1.09 29.03 35.95
N THR A 166 -2.04 29.68 36.64
CA THR A 166 -3.20 29.02 37.27
C THR A 166 -4.25 28.53 36.26
N THR A 167 -4.22 29.02 35.02
CA THR A 167 -5.23 28.72 33.99
C THR A 167 -4.65 27.95 32.80
N LYS A 168 -3.33 27.78 32.79
CA LYS A 168 -2.57 27.16 31.69
C LYS A 168 -3.06 25.77 31.32
N ASP A 169 -3.35 24.92 32.30
CA ASP A 169 -3.77 23.53 32.05
C ASP A 169 -5.15 23.44 31.40
N VAL A 170 -6.10 24.24 31.89
CA VAL A 170 -7.45 24.31 31.31
C VAL A 170 -7.37 24.88 29.89
N ALA A 171 -6.56 25.93 29.68
CA ALA A 171 -6.38 26.53 28.38
C ALA A 171 -5.74 25.56 27.36
N ASN A 172 -4.69 24.83 27.76
CA ASN A 172 -4.08 23.79 26.92
C ASN A 172 -5.08 22.69 26.54
N ARG A 173 -5.95 22.28 27.48
CA ARG A 173 -7.00 21.30 27.19
C ARG A 173 -8.01 21.83 26.16
N VAL A 174 -8.50 23.07 26.34
CA VAL A 174 -9.44 23.69 25.40
C VAL A 174 -8.80 23.89 24.03
N GLN A 175 -7.52 24.27 23.95
CA GLN A 175 -6.77 24.32 22.70
C GLN A 175 -6.73 22.98 21.97
N ALA A 176 -6.43 21.90 22.72
CA ALA A 176 -6.35 20.56 22.16
C ALA A 176 -7.72 20.10 21.64
N GLU A 177 -8.79 20.34 22.40
CA GLU A 177 -10.17 20.09 21.95
C GLU A 177 -10.50 20.89 20.68
N GLN A 178 -10.13 22.18 20.63
CA GLN A 178 -10.38 23.05 19.47
C GLN A 178 -9.69 22.54 18.21
N ILE A 179 -8.40 22.21 18.30
CA ILE A 179 -7.63 21.65 17.18
C ILE A 179 -8.21 20.30 16.73
N GLN A 180 -8.58 19.41 17.65
CA GLN A 180 -9.20 18.14 17.31
C GLN A 180 -10.54 18.33 16.61
N HIS A 181 -11.36 19.28 17.07
CA HIS A 181 -12.64 19.58 16.44
C HIS A 181 -12.49 20.06 14.99
N TRP A 182 -11.51 20.92 14.70
CA TRP A 182 -11.25 21.33 13.31
C TRP A 182 -10.75 20.18 12.44
N MET A 183 -9.92 19.27 13.00
CA MET A 183 -9.45 18.08 12.28
C MET A 183 -10.59 17.10 11.96
N THR A 184 -11.53 16.87 12.88
CA THR A 184 -12.68 15.99 12.62
C THR A 184 -13.65 16.56 11.60
N LEU A 185 -13.77 17.89 11.54
CA LEU A 185 -14.51 18.60 10.49
C LEU A 185 -13.79 18.66 9.14
N GLY A 186 -12.55 18.16 9.06
CA GLY A 186 -11.76 18.17 7.82
C GLY A 186 -11.33 19.55 7.35
N LYS A 187 -11.26 20.56 8.23
CA LYS A 187 -10.80 21.91 7.88
C LYS A 187 -9.33 21.90 7.47
N THR A 188 -8.98 22.53 6.35
CA THR A 188 -7.58 22.67 5.94
C THR A 188 -6.87 23.74 6.78
N PRO A 189 -5.52 23.75 6.82
CA PRO A 189 -4.80 24.84 7.48
C PRO A 189 -5.09 26.24 6.92
N ASP A 190 -5.42 26.35 5.61
CA ASP A 190 -5.84 27.62 5.00
C ASP A 190 -7.27 28.02 5.45
N ASP A 191 -8.17 27.05 5.64
CA ASP A 191 -9.51 27.31 6.21
C ASP A 191 -9.38 27.85 7.64
N VAL A 192 -8.53 27.23 8.46
CA VAL A 192 -8.30 27.67 9.85
C VAL A 192 -7.59 29.02 9.88
N PHE A 193 -6.66 29.29 8.97
CA PHE A 193 -6.01 30.60 8.84
C PHE A 193 -7.04 31.73 8.62
N THR A 194 -8.04 31.46 7.78
CA THR A 194 -9.14 32.39 7.49
C THR A 194 -10.15 32.46 8.63
N LEU A 195 -10.48 31.32 9.24
CA LEU A 195 -11.39 31.22 10.40
C LEU A 195 -10.90 32.06 11.59
N LEU A 196 -9.59 32.10 11.80
CA LEU A 196 -8.92 32.89 12.84
C LEU A 196 -8.57 34.32 12.37
N LYS A 197 -9.09 34.75 11.21
CA LYS A 197 -8.90 36.07 10.59
C LYS A 197 -7.44 36.51 10.40
N LEU A 198 -6.49 35.58 10.40
CA LEU A 198 -5.05 35.85 10.27
C LEU A 198 -4.69 36.43 8.90
N ASN A 199 -5.51 36.16 7.88
CA ASN A 199 -5.37 36.72 6.53
C ASN A 199 -5.56 38.25 6.47
N THR A 200 -6.25 38.84 7.44
CA THR A 200 -6.51 40.29 7.49
C THR A 200 -5.56 41.05 8.40
N ALA A 201 -4.73 40.36 9.18
CA ALA A 201 -3.85 40.96 10.19
C ALA A 201 -2.68 41.77 9.61
N LYS A 202 -2.31 41.56 8.33
CA LYS A 202 -1.19 42.25 7.65
C LYS A 202 0.08 42.26 8.52
N SER A 203 0.72 43.41 8.69
CA SER A 203 1.95 43.56 9.49
C SER A 203 1.80 43.16 10.97
N LEU A 204 0.57 43.11 11.50
CA LEU A 204 0.25 42.71 12.87
C LEU A 204 0.01 41.20 13.01
N PHE A 205 0.39 40.40 12.00
CA PHE A 205 0.21 38.94 12.02
C PHE A 205 0.71 38.31 13.32
N PHE A 206 1.98 38.52 13.68
CA PHE A 206 2.56 37.93 14.89
C PHE A 206 1.97 38.46 16.20
N ASP A 207 1.34 39.63 16.17
CA ASP A 207 0.67 40.22 17.34
C ASP A 207 -0.68 39.56 17.61
N GLN A 208 -1.28 38.87 16.63
CA GLN A 208 -2.52 38.14 16.83
C GLN A 208 -2.27 36.95 17.76
N PRO A 209 -2.91 36.90 18.95
CA PRO A 209 -2.81 35.76 19.85
C PRO A 209 -3.04 34.39 19.19
N PRO A 210 -4.04 34.20 18.29
CA PRO A 210 -4.33 32.89 17.71
C PRO A 210 -3.27 32.35 16.72
N VAL A 211 -2.20 33.09 16.39
CA VAL A 211 -1.13 32.59 15.50
C VAL A 211 -0.51 31.29 16.03
N ASN A 212 -0.24 31.21 17.33
CA ASN A 212 0.36 30.00 17.91
C ASN A 212 -0.57 28.80 17.80
N THR A 213 -1.88 29.01 17.98
CA THR A 213 -2.89 27.97 17.78
C THR A 213 -2.91 27.50 16.32
N TRP A 214 -2.83 28.42 15.35
CA TRP A 214 -2.77 28.07 13.93
C TRP A 214 -1.49 27.31 13.56
N LEU A 215 -0.32 27.75 14.04
CA LEU A 215 0.95 27.05 13.80
C LEU A 215 0.92 25.64 14.37
N GLN A 216 0.39 25.46 15.58
CA GLN A 216 0.21 24.13 16.18
C GLN A 216 -0.78 23.28 15.40
N TYR A 217 -1.86 23.88 14.88
CA TYR A 217 -2.79 23.20 13.99
C TYR A 217 -2.10 22.71 12.71
N MET A 218 -1.28 23.55 12.06
CA MET A 218 -0.51 23.20 10.87
C MET A 218 0.41 22.00 11.13
N ASP A 219 1.12 22.00 12.27
CA ASP A 219 2.01 20.89 12.65
C ASP A 219 1.24 19.58 12.88
N ASN A 220 0.11 19.66 13.61
CA ASN A 220 -0.74 18.50 13.85
C ASN A 220 -1.36 17.97 12.56
N PHE A 221 -1.84 18.88 11.69
CA PHE A 221 -2.41 18.54 10.40
C PHE A 221 -1.38 17.88 9.48
N SER A 222 -0.15 18.40 9.44
CA SER A 222 0.94 17.84 8.64
C SER A 222 1.37 16.45 9.13
N LYS A 223 1.37 16.23 10.45
CA LYS A 223 1.63 14.90 11.05
C LYS A 223 0.52 13.90 10.74
N ALA A 224 -0.74 14.34 10.81
CA ALA A 224 -1.89 13.50 10.49
C ALA A 224 -2.02 13.23 8.98
N ASN A 225 -1.54 14.17 8.14
CA ASN A 225 -1.64 14.12 6.68
C ASN A 225 -0.28 14.34 5.99
N PRO A 226 0.71 13.42 6.11
CA PRO A 226 2.05 13.59 5.53
C PRO A 226 2.09 13.70 4.00
N GLY A 227 1.01 13.30 3.31
CA GLY A 227 0.84 13.48 1.86
C GLY A 227 0.13 14.77 1.45
N ALA A 228 -0.46 15.52 2.39
CA ALA A 228 -1.11 16.79 2.09
C ALA A 228 -0.05 17.90 2.03
N GLN A 229 0.10 18.53 0.86
CA GLN A 229 1.14 19.53 0.57
C GLN A 229 0.85 20.90 1.22
N PHE A 230 0.54 20.95 2.52
CA PHE A 230 0.35 22.21 3.23
C PHE A 230 1.67 22.71 3.80
N SER A 231 1.95 24.00 3.60
CA SER A 231 3.16 24.67 4.09
C SER A 231 2.80 26.02 4.68
N THR A 232 3.22 26.26 5.92
CA THR A 232 3.14 27.56 6.60
C THR A 232 3.61 28.68 5.70
N ILE A 233 4.74 28.49 5.02
CA ILE A 233 5.36 29.52 4.17
C ILE A 233 4.60 29.68 2.87
N ALA A 234 4.02 28.62 2.31
CA ALA A 234 3.17 28.76 1.13
C ALA A 234 1.92 29.61 1.44
N THR A 235 1.27 29.41 2.60
CA THR A 235 0.16 30.25 3.04
C THR A 235 0.59 31.71 3.25
N LEU A 236 1.71 31.94 3.95
CA LEU A 236 2.20 33.29 4.23
C LEU A 236 2.71 34.02 2.98
N ARG A 237 3.27 33.31 2.00
CA ARG A 237 3.72 33.87 0.70
C ARG A 237 2.57 34.39 -0.17
N LYS A 238 1.33 34.00 0.11
CA LYS A 238 0.14 34.62 -0.52
C LYS A 238 -0.03 36.09 -0.09
N LEU A 239 0.58 36.50 1.03
CA LEU A 239 0.41 37.81 1.65
C LEU A 239 1.71 38.60 1.75
N TYR A 240 2.85 37.94 1.97
CA TYR A 240 4.14 38.57 2.22
C TYR A 240 5.21 38.01 1.30
N THR A 241 6.05 38.88 0.74
CA THR A 241 7.32 38.46 0.14
C THR A 241 8.28 37.96 1.21
N ASP A 242 9.25 37.12 0.83
CA ASP A 242 10.21 36.53 1.76
C ASP A 242 11.04 37.59 2.52
N ASP A 243 11.35 38.73 1.91
CA ASP A 243 12.05 39.84 2.58
C ASP A 243 11.18 40.53 3.65
N VAL A 244 9.89 40.75 3.35
CA VAL A 244 8.92 41.33 4.29
C VAL A 244 8.69 40.37 5.45
N LEU A 245 8.49 39.08 5.15
CA LEU A 245 8.29 38.05 6.16
C LEU A 245 9.52 37.91 7.08
N ALA A 246 10.73 37.92 6.52
CA ALA A 246 11.97 37.89 7.29
C ALA A 246 12.10 39.09 8.26
N LYS A 247 11.73 40.30 7.81
CA LYS A 247 11.70 41.49 8.68
C LYS A 247 10.69 41.32 9.82
N MET A 248 9.48 40.84 9.51
CA MET A 248 8.44 40.60 10.52
C MET A 248 8.87 39.55 11.55
N ILE A 249 9.53 38.47 11.13
CA ILE A 249 10.11 37.44 12.02
C ILE A 249 11.12 38.04 12.99
N ILE A 250 12.01 38.92 12.51
CA ILE A 250 13.03 39.54 13.35
C ILE A 250 12.41 40.48 14.38
N VAL A 251 11.39 41.24 14.00
CA VAL A 251 10.62 42.09 14.92
C VAL A 251 9.90 41.22 15.96
N ALA A 252 9.24 40.15 15.53
CA ALA A 252 8.54 39.22 16.41
C ALA A 252 9.49 38.54 17.42
N GLY A 253 10.71 38.20 17.00
CA GLY A 253 11.74 37.61 17.84
C GLY A 253 12.23 38.50 18.98
N LYS A 254 12.07 39.83 18.89
CA LYS A 254 12.49 40.79 19.93
C LYS A 254 11.47 40.94 21.06
N ASN A 255 10.21 40.55 20.84
CA ASN A 255 9.14 40.68 21.82
C ASN A 255 8.81 39.29 22.41
N ALA A 256 8.91 39.16 23.73
CA ALA A 256 8.68 37.90 24.44
C ALA A 256 7.29 37.27 24.16
N LYS A 257 6.26 38.08 23.84
CA LYS A 257 4.91 37.58 23.52
C LYS A 257 4.81 36.95 22.14
N THR A 258 5.65 37.37 21.19
CA THR A 258 5.62 36.96 19.78
C THR A 258 6.83 36.13 19.36
N ALA A 259 7.84 36.03 20.21
CA ALA A 259 9.12 35.40 19.90
C ALA A 259 8.98 33.91 19.55
N GLU A 260 8.06 33.19 20.19
CA GLU A 260 7.78 31.78 19.87
C GLU A 260 7.21 31.63 18.46
N ALA A 261 6.18 32.40 18.11
CA ALA A 261 5.60 32.41 16.77
C ALA A 261 6.63 32.82 15.71
N GLY A 262 7.43 33.86 15.99
CA GLY A 262 8.51 34.31 15.12
C GLY A 262 9.54 33.22 14.86
N LYS A 263 9.97 32.51 15.91
CA LYS A 263 10.92 31.38 15.79
C LYS A 263 10.34 30.23 14.98
N ASN A 264 9.08 29.85 15.22
CA ASN A 264 8.43 28.78 14.48
C ASN A 264 8.31 29.10 12.98
N VAL A 265 7.96 30.34 12.63
CA VAL A 265 7.90 30.78 11.23
C VAL A 265 9.30 30.93 10.63
N GLU A 266 10.32 31.36 11.39
CA GLU A 266 11.72 31.34 10.95
C GLU A 266 12.16 29.93 10.56
N THR A 267 11.94 28.94 11.43
CA THR A 267 12.27 27.54 11.17
C THR A 267 11.55 27.03 9.91
N ALA A 268 10.26 27.37 9.74
CA ALA A 268 9.51 27.01 8.55
C ALA A 268 10.06 27.67 7.26
N LEU A 269 10.51 28.93 7.34
CA LEU A 269 11.08 29.69 6.22
C LEU A 269 12.41 29.10 5.77
N LEU A 270 13.32 28.84 6.72
CA LEU A 270 14.61 28.19 6.46
C LEU A 270 14.41 26.79 5.84
N ARG A 271 13.46 26.01 6.38
CA ARG A 271 13.09 24.70 5.83
C ARG A 271 12.55 24.80 4.41
N THR A 272 11.75 25.82 4.11
CA THR A 272 11.15 26.02 2.78
C THR A 272 12.21 26.38 1.75
N TRP A 273 13.08 27.35 2.02
CA TRP A 273 14.19 27.69 1.12
C TRP A 273 15.06 26.48 0.81
N PHE A 274 15.31 25.64 1.81
CA PHE A 274 16.08 24.44 1.58
C PHE A 274 15.33 23.39 0.75
N ASN A 275 14.07 23.10 1.06
CA ASN A 275 13.26 22.14 0.30
C ASN A 275 13.12 22.55 -1.17
N GLU A 276 13.14 23.85 -1.44
CA GLU A 276 13.16 24.44 -2.79
C GLU A 276 14.56 24.48 -3.43
N MET A 277 15.59 24.00 -2.71
CA MET A 277 17.00 24.00 -3.10
C MET A 277 17.56 25.38 -3.42
N LYS A 278 17.14 26.41 -2.67
CA LYS A 278 17.67 27.79 -2.83
C LYS A 278 19.12 27.85 -2.36
N THR A 279 20.01 28.34 -3.22
CA THR A 279 21.39 28.65 -2.80
C THR A 279 21.42 29.88 -1.89
N PRO A 280 22.51 30.12 -1.12
CA PRO A 280 22.70 31.40 -0.44
C PRO A 280 22.48 32.62 -1.37
N THR A 281 22.90 32.53 -2.63
CA THR A 281 22.69 33.58 -3.64
C THR A 281 21.21 33.76 -3.98
N ASP A 282 20.42 32.68 -4.08
CA ASP A 282 18.99 32.77 -4.30
C ASP A 282 18.27 33.38 -3.09
N VAL A 283 18.65 33.00 -1.87
CA VAL A 283 18.09 33.59 -0.65
C VAL A 283 18.45 35.08 -0.53
N ILE A 284 19.67 35.48 -0.87
CA ILE A 284 20.07 36.90 -0.97
C ILE A 284 19.14 37.65 -1.94
N ARG A 285 18.78 37.04 -3.07
CA ARG A 285 17.85 37.61 -4.05
C ARG A 285 16.43 37.71 -3.49
N LEU A 286 15.92 36.66 -2.84
CA LEU A 286 14.59 36.62 -2.23
C LEU A 286 14.46 37.63 -1.08
N LEU A 287 15.54 37.90 -0.37
CA LEU A 287 15.61 38.88 0.71
C LEU A 287 15.82 40.33 0.22
N GLY A 288 15.93 40.55 -1.10
CA GLY A 288 16.05 41.89 -1.68
C GLY A 288 17.40 42.58 -1.44
N LEU A 289 18.43 41.86 -0.99
CA LEU A 289 19.71 42.41 -0.50
C LEU A 289 20.69 42.88 -1.60
N ARG A 290 20.19 43.41 -2.72
CA ARG A 290 21.04 43.87 -3.84
C ARG A 290 21.77 45.19 -3.58
N THR A 291 21.35 45.96 -2.57
CA THR A 291 21.94 47.26 -2.21
C THR A 291 22.85 47.12 -0.98
N PRO A 292 24.12 47.57 -1.04
CA PRO A 292 25.00 47.66 0.12
C PRO A 292 24.34 48.49 1.23
N GLY A 293 24.26 47.97 2.45
CA GLY A 293 23.73 48.67 3.64
C GLY A 293 22.41 48.15 4.22
N GLN A 294 21.70 47.22 3.56
CA GLN A 294 20.53 46.56 4.17
C GLN A 294 20.98 45.44 5.14
N THR A 295 21.17 45.79 6.41
CA THR A 295 21.58 44.84 7.47
C THR A 295 20.41 44.22 8.25
N SER A 296 19.17 44.66 8.00
CA SER A 296 18.01 44.32 8.85
C SER A 296 17.60 42.84 8.82
N VAL A 297 17.84 42.11 7.72
CA VAL A 297 17.53 40.67 7.57
C VAL A 297 18.77 39.76 7.71
N ALA A 298 19.93 40.33 8.03
CA ALA A 298 21.19 39.59 8.19
C ALA A 298 21.09 38.40 9.17
N PRO A 299 20.37 38.47 10.31
CA PRO A 299 20.27 37.32 11.21
C PRO A 299 19.67 36.06 10.57
N VAL A 300 18.59 36.21 9.79
CA VAL A 300 17.92 35.09 9.11
C VAL A 300 18.81 34.52 8.00
N LEU A 301 19.46 35.39 7.22
CA LEU A 301 20.40 34.97 6.18
C LEU A 301 21.61 34.22 6.78
N THR A 302 22.21 34.74 7.85
CA THR A 302 23.36 34.11 8.51
C THR A 302 23.01 32.72 9.04
N LYS A 303 21.82 32.55 9.65
CA LYS A 303 21.34 31.24 10.07
C LYS A 303 21.18 30.28 8.88
N TYR A 304 20.60 30.74 7.78
CA TYR A 304 20.49 29.92 6.56
C TYR A 304 21.85 29.52 6.00
N ILE A 305 22.79 30.47 5.88
CA ILE A 305 24.15 30.23 5.39
C ILE A 305 24.89 29.23 6.30
N ALA A 306 24.77 29.38 7.62
CA ALA A 306 25.38 28.45 8.58
C ALA A 306 24.81 27.02 8.42
N LEU A 307 23.49 26.88 8.29
CA LEU A 307 22.84 25.60 8.00
C LEU A 307 23.31 25.01 6.67
N PHE A 308 23.31 25.82 5.61
CA PHE A 308 23.75 25.44 4.27
C PHE A 308 25.23 25.04 4.24
N ASN A 309 26.06 25.69 5.06
CA ASN A 309 27.49 25.42 5.11
C ASN A 309 27.85 24.14 5.87
N LYS A 310 27.00 23.67 6.79
CA LYS A 310 27.16 22.39 7.48
C LYS A 310 26.83 21.18 6.59
N VAL A 311 26.24 21.38 5.41
CA VAL A 311 25.95 20.31 4.43
C VAL A 311 27.24 19.86 3.74
N ASP A 312 27.34 18.56 3.46
CA ASP A 312 28.47 17.94 2.76
C ASP A 312 28.93 18.79 1.55
N PRO A 313 30.21 19.18 1.46
CA PRO A 313 30.75 19.97 0.34
C PRO A 313 30.49 19.36 -1.04
N ARG A 314 30.30 18.04 -1.15
CA ARG A 314 29.91 17.36 -2.40
C ARG A 314 28.54 17.84 -2.91
N PHE A 315 27.64 18.24 -2.01
CA PHE A 315 26.36 18.87 -2.36
C PHE A 315 26.53 20.31 -2.87
N LYS A 316 27.65 20.96 -2.53
CA LYS A 316 27.98 22.33 -2.97
C LYS A 316 28.80 22.36 -4.27
N THR A 317 28.97 21.21 -4.94
CA THR A 317 29.79 21.10 -6.16
C THR A 317 29.18 21.87 -7.33
N GLU A 318 30.05 22.25 -8.27
CA GLU A 318 29.69 22.92 -9.53
C GLU A 318 28.58 22.19 -10.30
N MET A 319 28.43 20.87 -10.11
CA MET A 319 27.41 20.03 -10.71
C MET A 319 25.97 20.53 -10.44
N LEU A 320 25.63 20.85 -9.19
CA LEU A 320 24.29 21.32 -8.80
C LEU A 320 24.02 22.74 -9.34
N GLN A 321 25.03 23.61 -9.32
CA GLN A 321 24.95 24.93 -9.95
C GLN A 321 24.82 24.85 -11.47
N ASN A 322 25.48 23.89 -12.11
CA ASN A 322 25.40 23.65 -13.54
C ASN A 322 24.00 23.13 -13.93
N TRP A 323 23.41 22.25 -13.14
CA TRP A 323 22.03 21.79 -13.35
C TRP A 323 20.99 22.90 -13.18
N LEU A 324 21.15 23.77 -12.16
CA LEU A 324 20.33 24.96 -11.98
C LEU A 324 20.51 25.96 -13.14
N LYS A 325 21.75 26.25 -13.55
CA LYS A 325 22.05 27.16 -14.66
C LYS A 325 21.50 26.66 -16.00
N ARG A 326 21.49 25.36 -16.24
CA ARG A 326 20.97 24.75 -17.48
C ARG A 326 19.45 24.55 -17.48
N GLY A 327 18.74 24.95 -16.41
CA GLY A 327 17.29 24.75 -16.30
C GLY A 327 16.88 23.27 -16.22
N LEU A 328 17.80 22.38 -15.84
CA LEU A 328 17.59 20.92 -15.79
C LEU A 328 16.80 20.45 -14.56
N ILE A 329 16.46 21.37 -13.65
CA ILE A 329 15.72 21.10 -12.41
C ILE A 329 14.46 21.97 -12.39
N THR A 330 13.43 21.52 -13.10
CA THR A 330 12.02 21.90 -12.93
C THR A 330 11.24 20.64 -12.50
N ASP A 331 10.06 20.79 -11.91
CA ASP A 331 9.23 19.63 -11.52
C ASP A 331 8.89 18.73 -12.73
N GLU A 332 8.80 19.33 -13.91
CA GLU A 332 8.52 18.65 -15.19
C GLU A 332 9.77 17.97 -15.79
N THR A 333 10.95 18.61 -15.74
CA THR A 333 12.21 17.98 -16.18
C THR A 333 12.64 16.86 -15.24
N PHE A 334 12.39 16.96 -13.94
CA PHE A 334 12.68 15.86 -13.01
C PHE A 334 11.76 14.64 -13.24
N ARG A 335 10.47 14.86 -13.56
CA ARG A 335 9.58 13.79 -14.02
C ARG A 335 10.06 13.15 -15.33
N LEU A 336 10.52 13.95 -16.29
CA LEU A 336 11.07 13.42 -17.56
C LEU A 336 12.37 12.64 -17.33
N LEU A 337 13.21 13.07 -16.39
CA LEU A 337 14.44 12.36 -16.02
C LEU A 337 14.15 10.99 -15.39
N THR A 338 13.09 10.86 -14.56
CA THR A 338 12.68 9.55 -14.00
C THR A 338 12.16 8.54 -15.05
N LEU A 339 11.96 8.96 -16.30
CA LEU A 339 11.42 8.15 -17.39
C LEU A 339 12.48 7.71 -18.43
N GLY A 340 13.78 8.00 -18.23
CA GLY A 340 14.83 7.62 -19.18
C GLY A 340 16.25 7.48 -18.58
N ASN A 341 17.19 7.00 -19.40
CA ASN A 341 18.58 6.64 -19.02
C ASN A 341 19.40 7.76 -18.34
N ALA A 342 18.99 9.03 -18.43
CA ALA A 342 19.67 10.15 -17.77
C ALA A 342 19.43 10.21 -16.23
N ALA A 343 18.42 9.50 -15.71
CA ALA A 343 18.22 9.33 -14.27
C ALA A 343 19.31 8.48 -13.60
N ASP A 344 19.96 7.57 -14.32
CA ASP A 344 20.90 6.62 -13.71
C ASP A 344 22.18 7.30 -13.19
N GLU A 345 22.60 8.43 -13.79
CA GLU A 345 23.72 9.24 -13.30
C GLU A 345 23.32 10.20 -12.17
N LEU A 346 22.11 10.78 -12.22
CA LEU A 346 21.62 11.78 -11.25
C LEU A 346 21.08 11.14 -9.96
N LEU A 347 20.44 9.98 -10.07
CA LEU A 347 19.87 9.18 -8.97
C LEU A 347 20.85 8.14 -8.41
N ASN A 348 22.15 8.26 -8.71
CA ASN A 348 23.19 7.34 -8.18
C ASN A 348 23.37 7.42 -6.64
N GLY A 349 22.44 8.07 -5.94
CA GLY A 349 22.39 8.11 -4.50
C GLY A 349 23.08 9.30 -3.86
N SER A 350 23.90 10.04 -4.62
CA SER A 350 24.55 11.26 -4.15
C SER A 350 23.56 12.33 -3.68
N MET A 351 22.50 12.61 -4.45
CA MET A 351 21.48 13.60 -4.09
C MET A 351 20.61 13.15 -2.89
N LEU A 352 20.16 11.89 -2.88
CA LEU A 352 19.38 11.34 -1.76
C LEU A 352 20.21 11.31 -0.47
N SER A 353 21.49 10.94 -0.56
CA SER A 353 22.42 10.97 0.57
C SER A 353 22.65 12.40 1.06
N ALA A 354 22.79 13.37 0.17
CA ALA A 354 22.95 14.76 0.57
C ALA A 354 21.70 15.33 1.25
N TRP A 355 20.51 15.04 0.74
CA TRP A 355 19.24 15.38 1.39
C TRP A 355 19.11 14.72 2.77
N ALA A 356 19.50 13.45 2.90
CA ALA A 356 19.49 12.77 4.20
C ALA A 356 20.48 13.38 5.20
N THR A 357 21.70 13.70 4.76
CA THR A 357 22.70 14.40 5.59
C THR A 357 22.19 15.76 6.03
N TYR A 358 21.56 16.51 5.12
CA TYR A 358 20.97 17.80 5.49
C TYR A 358 19.86 17.65 6.53
N ILE A 359 18.88 16.78 6.28
CA ILE A 359 17.77 16.57 7.20
C ILE A 359 18.29 16.18 8.58
N LYS A 360 19.35 15.37 8.64
CA LYS A 360 20.03 15.06 9.89
C LYS A 360 20.57 16.32 10.59
N VAL A 361 21.31 17.18 9.88
CA VAL A 361 21.84 18.44 10.43
C VAL A 361 20.71 19.38 10.87
N PHE A 362 19.70 19.58 10.02
CA PHE A 362 18.56 20.42 10.35
C PHE A 362 17.83 19.93 11.61
N ASN A 363 17.61 18.62 11.73
CA ASN A 363 16.92 18.02 12.88
C ASN A 363 17.74 18.12 14.17
N GLN A 364 19.08 18.14 14.07
CA GLN A 364 19.96 18.39 15.22
C GLN A 364 19.84 19.83 15.74
N GLU A 365 19.74 20.80 14.83
CA GLU A 365 19.62 22.22 15.18
C GLU A 365 18.18 22.61 15.54
N ASN A 366 17.19 21.84 15.09
CA ASN A 366 15.75 22.08 15.31
C ASN A 366 15.05 20.84 15.89
N PRO A 367 15.41 20.38 17.10
CA PRO A 367 14.92 19.12 17.67
C PRO A 367 13.41 19.12 17.95
N THR A 368 12.81 20.30 18.12
CA THR A 368 11.37 20.47 18.38
C THR A 368 10.51 20.38 17.10
N GLN A 369 11.10 20.53 15.92
CA GLN A 369 10.40 20.48 14.62
C GLN A 369 11.22 19.70 13.58
N PRO A 370 11.40 18.38 13.76
CA PRO A 370 12.21 17.58 12.85
C PRO A 370 11.54 17.42 11.48
N MET A 371 12.35 17.39 10.43
CA MET A 371 11.96 16.98 9.09
C MET A 371 12.01 15.47 8.91
N SER A 372 11.06 14.94 8.15
CA SER A 372 11.11 13.59 7.57
C SER A 372 11.56 13.67 6.12
N LEU A 373 12.53 12.84 5.74
CA LEU A 373 12.99 12.72 4.35
C LEU A 373 11.90 12.16 3.45
N LEU A 374 11.12 11.19 3.93
CA LEU A 374 9.98 10.67 3.19
C LEU A 374 8.95 11.76 2.93
N ALA A 375 8.55 12.51 3.97
CA ALA A 375 7.57 13.58 3.83
C ALA A 375 8.05 14.66 2.84
N SER A 376 9.33 15.04 2.89
CA SER A 376 9.89 15.98 1.92
C SER A 376 9.88 15.45 0.48
N LEU A 377 10.18 14.15 0.28
CA LEU A 377 10.14 13.51 -1.04
C LEU A 377 8.71 13.42 -1.58
N THR A 378 7.76 12.95 -0.77
CA THR A 378 6.36 12.82 -1.17
C THR A 378 5.70 14.17 -1.40
N ALA A 379 5.96 15.17 -0.54
CA ALA A 379 5.40 16.50 -0.72
C ALA A 379 5.87 17.15 -2.03
N ARG A 380 7.12 16.93 -2.43
CA ARG A 380 7.67 17.51 -3.65
C ARG A 380 7.31 16.73 -4.92
N PHE A 381 7.41 15.41 -4.87
CA PHE A 381 7.36 14.57 -6.08
C PHE A 381 6.11 13.68 -6.17
N GLY A 382 5.34 13.56 -5.08
CA GLY A 382 4.28 12.57 -4.94
C GLY A 382 4.81 11.16 -4.64
N ASP A 383 3.92 10.29 -4.14
CA ASP A 383 4.28 8.93 -3.72
C ASP A 383 4.86 8.07 -4.85
N GLU A 384 4.29 8.13 -6.06
CA GLU A 384 4.77 7.38 -7.23
C GLU A 384 6.25 7.67 -7.54
N ALA A 385 6.59 8.95 -7.70
CA ALA A 385 7.94 9.36 -8.06
C ALA A 385 8.90 9.13 -6.88
N ALA A 386 8.48 9.41 -5.65
CA ALA A 386 9.27 9.12 -4.45
C ALA A 386 9.61 7.62 -4.35
N SER A 387 8.64 6.72 -4.52
CA SER A 387 8.90 5.27 -4.51
C SER A 387 9.81 4.84 -5.65
N THR A 388 9.66 5.43 -6.85
CA THR A 388 10.53 5.15 -8.00
C THR A 388 11.99 5.53 -7.73
N MET A 389 12.22 6.73 -7.18
CA MET A 389 13.56 7.19 -6.78
C MET A 389 14.17 6.27 -5.72
N LEU A 390 13.38 5.82 -4.74
CA LEU A 390 13.85 4.92 -3.70
C LEU A 390 14.18 3.52 -4.23
N GLU A 391 13.47 3.03 -5.25
CA GLU A 391 13.82 1.77 -5.93
C GLU A 391 15.13 1.88 -6.71
N ALA A 392 15.35 3.00 -7.40
CA ALA A 392 16.63 3.27 -8.07
C ALA A 392 17.78 3.36 -7.05
N ALA A 393 17.62 4.17 -6.01
CA ALA A 393 18.63 4.33 -4.96
C ALA A 393 18.92 3.02 -4.19
N ARG A 394 17.97 2.08 -4.16
CA ARG A 394 18.16 0.75 -3.55
C ARG A 394 19.06 -0.17 -4.38
N LYS A 395 19.10 0.01 -5.71
CA LYS A 395 19.98 -0.76 -6.61
C LYS A 395 21.45 -0.36 -6.44
N THR A 396 21.72 0.87 -6.00
CA THR A 396 23.07 1.37 -5.78
C THR A 396 23.62 0.95 -4.40
N PRO A 397 24.80 0.30 -4.32
CA PRO A 397 25.35 -0.20 -3.05
C PRO A 397 25.49 0.86 -1.94
N THR A 398 25.94 2.07 -2.27
CA THR A 398 26.19 3.16 -1.31
C THR A 398 24.91 3.71 -0.69
N THR A 399 23.78 3.73 -1.41
CA THR A 399 22.50 4.25 -0.91
C THR A 399 21.48 3.19 -0.54
N LYS A 400 21.76 1.91 -0.79
CA LYS A 400 20.86 0.80 -0.49
C LYS A 400 20.31 0.83 0.94
N ARG A 401 21.17 1.11 1.94
CA ARG A 401 20.77 1.16 3.36
C ARG A 401 19.78 2.29 3.64
N LEU A 402 20.11 3.49 3.17
CA LEU A 402 19.27 4.68 3.34
C LEU A 402 17.92 4.51 2.63
N ALA A 403 17.94 4.13 1.36
CA ALA A 403 16.73 3.90 0.57
C ALA A 403 15.82 2.82 1.19
N SER A 404 16.41 1.72 1.68
CA SER A 404 15.65 0.67 2.38
C SER A 404 15.05 1.18 3.69
N SER A 405 15.73 2.08 4.41
CA SER A 405 15.20 2.69 5.62
C SER A 405 13.98 3.58 5.33
N ILE A 406 14.07 4.41 4.30
CA ILE A 406 12.98 5.30 3.89
C ILE A 406 11.79 4.48 3.36
N GLN A 407 12.01 3.39 2.62
CA GLN A 407 10.93 2.51 2.18
C GLN A 407 10.21 1.81 3.34
N ARG A 408 10.91 1.49 4.44
CA ARG A 408 10.26 1.00 5.66
C ARG A 408 9.43 2.09 6.34
N GLU A 409 9.93 3.32 6.40
CA GLU A 409 9.16 4.47 6.88
C GLU A 409 7.91 4.68 6.02
N GLN A 410 8.02 4.53 4.69
CA GLN A 410 6.91 4.62 3.74
C GLN A 410 5.83 3.58 4.02
N SER A 411 6.21 2.31 4.16
CA SER A 411 5.25 1.25 4.53
C SER A 411 4.60 1.51 5.89
N ARG A 412 5.36 1.93 6.92
CA ARG A 412 4.81 2.24 8.25
C ARG A 412 3.81 3.38 8.19
N HIS A 413 4.12 4.42 7.42
CA HIS A 413 3.21 5.54 7.23
C HIS A 413 1.90 5.08 6.59
N TRP A 414 1.96 4.35 5.47
CA TRP A 414 0.75 3.83 4.82
C TRP A 414 -0.07 2.91 5.73
N LEU A 415 0.58 2.10 6.58
CA LEU A 415 -0.10 1.30 7.61
C LEU A 415 -0.77 2.17 8.68
N SER A 416 -0.12 3.23 9.17
CA SER A 416 -0.69 4.09 10.23
C SER A 416 -1.93 4.83 9.76
N VAL A 417 -2.00 5.19 8.47
CA VAL A 417 -3.20 5.79 7.85
C VAL A 417 -4.16 4.75 7.25
N LYS A 418 -3.99 3.46 7.61
CA LYS A 418 -4.88 2.34 7.25
C LYS A 418 -5.14 2.22 5.73
N LYS A 419 -4.16 2.52 4.88
CA LYS A 419 -4.30 2.34 3.43
C LYS A 419 -4.38 0.86 3.09
N HIS A 420 -5.33 0.47 2.25
CA HIS A 420 -5.39 -0.91 1.77
C HIS A 420 -4.40 -1.09 0.61
N PRO A 421 -3.81 -2.29 0.39
CA PRO A 421 -2.87 -2.49 -0.70
C PRO A 421 -3.43 -2.16 -2.11
N ASP A 422 -4.74 -2.28 -2.33
CA ASP A 422 -5.39 -1.81 -3.57
C ASP A 422 -5.28 -0.29 -3.76
N ASP A 423 -5.41 0.49 -2.68
CA ASP A 423 -5.26 1.95 -2.73
C ASP A 423 -3.83 2.33 -3.06
N ILE A 424 -2.85 1.63 -2.46
CA ILE A 424 -1.43 1.86 -2.74
C ILE A 424 -1.08 1.48 -4.18
N PHE A 425 -1.72 0.46 -4.75
CA PHE A 425 -1.54 0.12 -6.17
C PHE A 425 -1.93 1.29 -7.09
N VAL A 426 -3.02 1.99 -6.77
CA VAL A 426 -3.49 3.17 -7.51
C VAL A 426 -2.64 4.40 -7.21
N LEU A 427 -2.26 4.61 -5.94
CA LEU A 427 -1.38 5.71 -5.52
C LEU A 427 -0.04 5.71 -6.25
N LEU A 428 0.51 4.52 -6.48
CA LEU A 428 1.75 4.30 -7.25
C LEU A 428 1.54 4.23 -8.77
N LYS A 429 0.33 4.55 -9.24
CA LYS A 429 -0.13 4.55 -10.64
C LYS A 429 0.09 3.24 -11.39
N LEU A 430 0.21 2.11 -10.69
CA LEU A 430 0.41 0.79 -11.29
C LEU A 430 -0.81 0.33 -12.11
N ASN A 431 -2.00 0.88 -11.83
CA ASN A 431 -3.22 0.66 -12.60
C ASN A 431 -3.17 1.26 -14.02
N THR A 432 -2.30 2.23 -14.27
CA THR A 432 -2.14 2.86 -15.58
C THR A 432 -1.05 2.20 -16.45
N ALA A 433 -0.23 1.33 -15.86
CA ALA A 433 0.89 0.69 -16.54
C ALA A 433 0.48 -0.39 -17.57
N THR A 434 -0.78 -0.85 -17.52
CA THR A 434 -1.35 -1.87 -18.44
C THR A 434 -0.40 -3.07 -18.64
N SER A 435 -0.02 -3.40 -19.88
CA SER A 435 0.87 -4.53 -20.19
C SER A 435 2.31 -4.35 -19.67
N ARG A 436 2.71 -3.12 -19.32
CA ARG A 436 4.04 -2.77 -18.79
C ARG A 436 4.11 -2.75 -17.27
N LEU A 437 3.13 -3.33 -16.57
CA LEU A 437 3.11 -3.42 -15.10
C LEU A 437 4.43 -3.96 -14.51
N PHE A 438 4.96 -5.04 -15.10
CA PHE A 438 6.17 -5.70 -14.61
C PHE A 438 7.48 -4.95 -14.96
N ASP A 439 7.38 -3.85 -15.72
CA ASP A 439 8.51 -2.95 -16.00
C ASP A 439 8.59 -1.80 -14.98
N GLN A 440 7.54 -1.62 -14.16
CA GLN A 440 7.45 -0.52 -13.20
C GLN A 440 8.36 -0.77 -11.99
N PRO A 441 9.35 0.10 -11.71
CA PRO A 441 10.24 -0.05 -10.56
C PRO A 441 9.50 -0.16 -9.22
N GLN A 442 8.49 0.69 -9.06
CA GLN A 442 7.64 0.83 -7.87
C GLN A 442 6.69 -0.36 -7.65
N LEU A 443 6.58 -1.30 -8.60
CA LEU A 443 5.90 -2.58 -8.35
C LEU A 443 6.53 -3.32 -7.16
N ASN A 444 7.87 -3.27 -7.01
CA ASN A 444 8.55 -3.90 -5.89
C ASN A 444 8.25 -3.23 -4.54
N THR A 445 7.91 -1.93 -4.55
CA THR A 445 7.48 -1.21 -3.36
C THR A 445 6.08 -1.68 -2.97
N TRP A 446 5.16 -1.79 -3.94
CA TRP A 446 3.81 -2.32 -3.69
C TRP A 446 3.82 -3.76 -3.17
N VAL A 447 4.61 -4.66 -3.78
CA VAL A 447 4.72 -6.07 -3.32
C VAL A 447 5.17 -6.15 -1.87
N ARG A 448 6.20 -5.36 -1.50
CA ARG A 448 6.68 -5.31 -0.10
C ARG A 448 5.66 -4.70 0.85
N TYR A 449 4.85 -3.75 0.37
CA TYR A 449 3.78 -3.20 1.17
C TYR A 449 2.67 -4.21 1.44
N VAL A 450 2.28 -5.02 0.45
CA VAL A 450 1.32 -6.12 0.63
C VAL A 450 1.81 -7.10 1.70
N ASP A 451 3.11 -7.40 1.72
CA ASP A 451 3.72 -8.24 2.76
C ASP A 451 3.61 -7.62 4.15
N ALA A 452 4.01 -6.35 4.30
CA ALA A 452 3.92 -5.63 5.56
C ALA A 452 2.46 -5.47 6.04
N PHE A 453 1.52 -5.26 5.12
CA PHE A 453 0.09 -5.17 5.41
C PHE A 453 -0.46 -6.49 5.95
N ASN A 454 -0.13 -7.61 5.30
CA ASN A 454 -0.59 -8.93 5.72
C ASN A 454 0.01 -9.34 7.07
N GLU A 455 1.27 -9.00 7.31
CA GLU A 455 1.94 -9.23 8.60
C GLU A 455 1.28 -8.43 9.73
N ALA A 456 0.91 -7.17 9.46
CA ALA A 456 0.22 -6.32 10.44
C ALA A 456 -1.27 -6.66 10.61
N ASN A 457 -1.89 -7.35 9.64
CA ASN A 457 -3.33 -7.64 9.61
C ASN A 457 -3.62 -9.14 9.31
N PRO A 458 -3.20 -10.08 10.19
CA PRO A 458 -3.26 -11.51 9.91
C PRO A 458 -4.69 -12.06 9.71
N THR A 459 -5.72 -11.39 10.23
CA THR A 459 -7.13 -11.77 10.07
C THR A 459 -7.79 -11.19 8.81
N SER A 460 -7.15 -10.22 8.16
CA SER A 460 -7.69 -9.50 6.99
C SER A 460 -6.65 -9.43 5.86
N THR A 461 -5.97 -10.55 5.62
CA THR A 461 -4.92 -10.63 4.60
C THR A 461 -5.49 -10.53 3.18
N THR A 462 -4.68 -9.98 2.28
CA THR A 462 -4.95 -9.89 0.85
C THR A 462 -3.84 -10.54 0.03
N THR A 463 -4.04 -10.71 -1.28
CA THR A 463 -3.07 -11.35 -2.17
C THR A 463 -2.71 -10.45 -3.34
N LEU A 464 -1.51 -10.61 -3.89
CA LEU A 464 -1.10 -9.85 -5.08
C LEU A 464 -2.07 -10.11 -6.24
N LEU A 465 -2.48 -11.38 -6.39
CA LEU A 465 -3.43 -11.78 -7.42
C LEU A 465 -4.79 -11.08 -7.30
N SER A 466 -5.29 -10.86 -6.08
CA SER A 466 -6.63 -10.28 -5.88
C SER A 466 -6.75 -8.88 -6.50
N THR A 467 -5.75 -8.01 -6.26
CA THR A 467 -5.64 -6.68 -6.86
C THR A 467 -5.51 -6.73 -8.39
N LEU A 468 -4.80 -7.73 -8.93
CA LEU A 468 -4.60 -7.83 -10.37
C LEU A 468 -5.84 -8.36 -11.10
N ARG A 469 -6.58 -9.29 -10.51
CA ARG A 469 -7.79 -9.88 -11.12
C ARG A 469 -8.94 -8.89 -11.30
N THR A 470 -8.99 -7.82 -10.52
CA THR A 470 -9.98 -6.75 -10.69
C THR A 470 -9.64 -5.79 -11.84
N ARG A 471 -8.42 -5.87 -12.39
CA ARG A 471 -7.88 -4.92 -13.38
C ARG A 471 -7.47 -5.57 -14.70
N TYR A 472 -7.16 -6.86 -14.69
CA TYR A 472 -6.73 -7.61 -15.87
C TYR A 472 -7.65 -8.78 -16.13
N LYS A 473 -8.00 -8.98 -17.41
CA LYS A 473 -8.58 -10.25 -17.86
C LYS A 473 -7.60 -11.38 -17.56
N GLU A 474 -8.15 -12.53 -17.18
CA GLU A 474 -7.36 -13.62 -16.61
C GLU A 474 -6.35 -14.23 -17.60
N ASP A 475 -6.72 -14.31 -18.89
CA ASP A 475 -5.86 -14.75 -19.99
C ASP A 475 -4.71 -13.76 -20.24
N THR A 476 -5.01 -12.46 -20.23
CA THR A 476 -4.05 -11.37 -20.39
C THR A 476 -3.04 -11.37 -19.23
N LEU A 477 -3.52 -11.50 -17.99
CA LEU A 477 -2.67 -11.59 -16.81
C LEU A 477 -1.74 -12.80 -16.88
N ALA A 478 -2.25 -13.96 -17.30
CA ALA A 478 -1.44 -15.16 -17.44
C ALA A 478 -0.30 -14.98 -18.46
N GLN A 479 -0.56 -14.31 -19.59
CA GLN A 479 0.48 -13.98 -20.58
C GLN A 479 1.54 -13.02 -20.01
N MET A 480 1.11 -11.96 -19.32
CA MET A 480 2.02 -11.02 -18.67
C MET A 480 2.94 -11.72 -17.67
N LEU A 481 2.41 -12.66 -16.87
CA LEU A 481 3.20 -13.42 -15.89
C LEU A 481 4.27 -14.31 -16.54
N VAL A 482 3.99 -14.86 -17.71
CA VAL A 482 4.96 -15.70 -18.44
C VAL A 482 6.13 -14.87 -18.92
N VAL A 483 5.86 -13.73 -19.55
CA VAL A 483 6.91 -12.80 -20.00
C VAL A 483 7.69 -12.25 -18.80
N ALA A 484 7.02 -11.91 -17.71
CA ALA A 484 7.68 -11.42 -16.50
C ALA A 484 8.60 -12.47 -15.86
N ARG A 485 8.23 -13.76 -15.92
CA ARG A 485 9.03 -14.86 -15.36
C ARG A 485 10.37 -15.04 -16.07
N THR A 486 10.46 -14.75 -17.37
CA THR A 486 11.72 -14.87 -18.13
C THR A 486 12.72 -13.76 -17.79
N LYS A 487 12.29 -12.66 -17.17
CA LYS A 487 13.16 -11.54 -16.79
C LYS A 487 14.06 -11.82 -15.59
N GLY A 488 13.79 -12.87 -14.81
CA GLY A 488 14.57 -13.19 -13.60
C GLY A 488 14.47 -12.11 -12.50
N GLY A 489 15.39 -12.14 -11.53
CA GLY A 489 15.45 -11.14 -10.44
C GLY A 489 14.15 -11.02 -9.63
N SER A 490 13.87 -9.82 -9.12
CA SER A 490 12.65 -9.54 -8.33
C SER A 490 11.36 -9.62 -9.16
N VAL A 491 11.44 -9.28 -10.45
CA VAL A 491 10.30 -9.36 -11.39
C VAL A 491 9.87 -10.82 -11.58
N GLY A 492 10.82 -11.71 -11.89
CA GLY A 492 10.54 -13.13 -12.05
C GLY A 492 10.06 -13.80 -10.76
N GLN A 493 10.58 -13.39 -9.59
CA GLN A 493 10.09 -13.85 -8.28
C GLN A 493 8.65 -13.41 -8.02
N THR A 494 8.33 -12.14 -8.29
CA THR A 494 6.97 -11.58 -8.15
C THR A 494 5.99 -12.31 -9.06
N ALA A 495 6.34 -12.50 -10.34
CA ALA A 495 5.52 -13.25 -11.29
C ALA A 495 5.30 -14.70 -10.83
N THR A 496 6.35 -15.35 -10.32
CA THR A 496 6.24 -16.72 -9.78
C THR A 496 5.30 -16.79 -8.58
N ARG A 497 5.35 -15.80 -7.68
CA ARG A 497 4.45 -15.71 -6.53
C ARG A 497 2.99 -15.54 -6.97
N ILE A 498 2.71 -14.58 -7.86
CA ILE A 498 1.35 -14.36 -8.38
C ILE A 498 0.83 -15.62 -9.09
N GLN A 499 1.68 -16.30 -9.87
CA GLN A 499 1.30 -17.55 -10.54
C GLN A 499 0.98 -18.68 -9.55
N ALA A 500 1.68 -18.75 -8.42
CA ALA A 500 1.37 -19.71 -7.36
C ALA A 500 0.03 -19.40 -6.69
N GLU A 501 -0.28 -18.12 -6.44
CA GLU A 501 -1.59 -17.68 -5.96
C GLU A 501 -2.70 -18.02 -6.97
N GLN A 502 -2.43 -17.83 -8.28
CA GLN A 502 -3.37 -18.15 -9.36
C GLN A 502 -3.64 -19.66 -9.44
N THR A 503 -2.59 -20.47 -9.32
CA THR A 503 -2.70 -21.93 -9.27
C THR A 503 -3.53 -22.39 -8.08
N LYS A 504 -3.28 -21.85 -6.87
CA LYS A 504 -4.07 -22.16 -5.67
C LYS A 504 -5.55 -21.80 -5.86
N LEU A 505 -5.83 -20.65 -6.45
CA LEU A 505 -7.19 -20.22 -6.74
C LEU A 505 -7.88 -21.19 -7.72
N TRP A 506 -7.25 -21.52 -8.84
CA TRP A 506 -7.80 -22.46 -9.81
C TRP A 506 -8.07 -23.84 -9.21
N LEU A 507 -7.16 -24.34 -8.36
CA LEU A 507 -7.38 -25.58 -7.62
C LEU A 507 -8.55 -25.46 -6.66
N LYS A 508 -8.68 -24.36 -5.90
CA LYS A 508 -9.80 -24.12 -4.98
C LYS A 508 -11.14 -24.12 -5.71
N SER A 509 -11.21 -23.46 -6.86
CA SER A 509 -12.40 -23.39 -7.72
C SER A 509 -12.62 -24.65 -8.58
N ASN A 510 -11.80 -25.69 -8.41
CA ASN A 510 -11.85 -26.95 -9.16
C ASN A 510 -11.86 -26.78 -10.68
N LYS A 511 -11.13 -25.78 -11.19
CA LYS A 511 -11.00 -25.53 -12.63
C LYS A 511 -10.32 -26.72 -13.30
N THR A 512 -10.86 -27.24 -14.39
CA THR A 512 -10.30 -28.44 -15.01
C THR A 512 -9.01 -28.13 -15.79
N PRO A 513 -8.12 -29.12 -15.98
CA PRO A 513 -6.95 -28.97 -16.85
C PRO A 513 -7.27 -28.43 -18.25
N GLY A 514 -8.41 -28.83 -18.84
CA GLY A 514 -8.85 -28.35 -20.14
C GLY A 514 -9.24 -26.87 -20.14
N GLU A 515 -9.97 -26.40 -19.12
CA GLU A 515 -10.34 -24.99 -19.01
C GLU A 515 -9.13 -24.08 -18.79
N VAL A 516 -8.14 -24.55 -18.03
CA VAL A 516 -6.88 -23.82 -17.86
C VAL A 516 -6.05 -23.86 -19.15
N PHE A 517 -6.08 -24.97 -19.91
CA PHE A 517 -5.41 -25.06 -21.21
C PHE A 517 -5.93 -24.00 -22.20
N GLU A 518 -7.26 -23.86 -22.32
CA GLU A 518 -7.90 -22.86 -23.19
C GLU A 518 -7.63 -21.43 -22.74
N MET A 519 -7.75 -21.16 -21.43
CA MET A 519 -7.48 -19.85 -20.84
C MET A 519 -6.03 -19.38 -21.07
N LEU A 520 -5.07 -20.30 -20.96
CA LEU A 520 -3.67 -20.04 -21.24
C LEU A 520 -3.36 -19.95 -22.74
N GLN A 521 -4.38 -20.12 -23.60
CA GLN A 521 -4.29 -20.08 -25.06
C GLN A 521 -3.20 -20.99 -25.61
N LEU A 522 -2.96 -22.15 -24.97
CA LEU A 522 -1.85 -23.05 -25.29
C LEU A 522 -1.92 -23.59 -26.72
N LYS A 523 -3.11 -23.66 -27.31
CA LYS A 523 -3.33 -24.02 -28.71
C LYS A 523 -2.63 -23.07 -29.69
N LYS A 524 -2.41 -21.80 -29.32
CA LYS A 524 -1.75 -20.79 -30.16
C LYS A 524 -0.21 -20.91 -30.18
N LEU A 525 0.38 -21.73 -29.31
CA LEU A 525 1.84 -21.89 -29.22
C LEU A 525 2.45 -22.67 -30.40
N GLY A 526 1.62 -23.21 -31.31
CA GLY A 526 2.07 -23.93 -32.49
C GLY A 526 2.86 -25.19 -32.13
N THR A 527 3.98 -25.45 -32.80
CA THR A 527 4.76 -26.69 -32.65
C THR A 527 5.79 -26.67 -31.52
N ASN A 528 6.08 -25.50 -30.93
CA ASN A 528 7.17 -25.32 -29.93
C ASN A 528 6.67 -25.28 -28.48
N PHE A 529 5.42 -25.67 -28.22
CA PHE A 529 4.82 -25.55 -26.89
C PHE A 529 5.54 -26.34 -25.79
N LEU A 530 6.21 -27.46 -26.11
CA LEU A 530 6.87 -28.34 -25.13
C LEU A 530 8.06 -27.71 -24.40
N SER A 531 8.71 -26.70 -24.99
CA SER A 531 9.76 -25.93 -24.32
C SER A 531 9.23 -24.68 -23.63
N HIS A 532 7.96 -24.34 -23.87
CA HIS A 532 7.39 -23.08 -23.42
C HIS A 532 7.09 -23.11 -21.91
N PRO A 533 7.56 -22.12 -21.12
CA PRO A 533 7.38 -22.11 -19.66
C PRO A 533 5.91 -22.21 -19.22
N ILE A 534 4.98 -21.60 -19.98
CA ILE A 534 3.54 -21.65 -19.66
C ILE A 534 2.96 -23.06 -19.79
N PHE A 535 3.44 -23.85 -20.75
CA PHE A 535 3.02 -25.23 -20.94
C PHE A 535 3.54 -26.10 -19.81
N ASN A 536 4.81 -25.91 -19.41
CA ASN A 536 5.40 -26.62 -18.27
C ASN A 536 4.64 -26.33 -16.96
N ALA A 537 4.23 -25.07 -16.76
CA ALA A 537 3.41 -24.69 -15.62
C ALA A 537 2.01 -25.32 -15.67
N TRP A 538 1.39 -25.37 -16.85
CA TRP A 538 0.11 -26.04 -17.04
C TRP A 538 0.20 -27.55 -16.79
N VAL A 539 1.26 -28.22 -17.27
CA VAL A 539 1.50 -29.64 -16.99
C VAL A 539 1.59 -29.88 -15.48
N LYS A 540 2.35 -29.05 -14.75
CA LYS A 540 2.41 -29.10 -13.28
C LYS A 540 1.04 -28.88 -12.64
N TYR A 541 0.26 -27.91 -13.14
CA TYR A 541 -1.10 -27.69 -12.68
C TYR A 541 -1.98 -28.94 -12.84
N THR A 542 -1.85 -29.66 -13.97
CA THR A 542 -2.59 -30.91 -14.16
C THR A 542 -2.22 -31.97 -13.12
N ASP A 543 -0.94 -32.05 -12.72
CA ASP A 543 -0.49 -32.95 -11.67
C ASP A 543 -1.08 -32.57 -10.30
N ASP A 544 -1.05 -31.28 -9.96
CA ASP A 544 -1.63 -30.76 -8.72
C ASP A 544 -3.15 -30.98 -8.67
N TYR A 545 -3.85 -30.79 -9.81
CA TYR A 545 -5.28 -31.05 -9.93
C TYR A 545 -5.60 -32.53 -9.72
N ARG A 546 -4.83 -33.45 -10.33
CA ARG A 546 -5.02 -34.90 -10.14
C ARG A 546 -4.71 -35.35 -8.72
N LYS A 547 -3.71 -34.74 -8.08
CA LYS A 547 -3.37 -35.02 -6.68
C LYS A 547 -4.52 -34.61 -5.74
N LYS A 548 -5.18 -33.48 -6.01
CA LYS A 548 -6.35 -33.03 -5.26
C LYS A 548 -7.60 -33.88 -5.55
N ASN A 549 -7.79 -34.27 -6.81
CA ASN A 549 -8.97 -35.00 -7.28
C ASN A 549 -8.61 -36.46 -7.60
N LEU A 550 -8.42 -37.27 -6.56
CA LEU A 550 -8.08 -38.68 -6.70
C LEU A 550 -9.10 -39.42 -7.59
N GLY A 551 -8.62 -40.35 -8.42
CA GLY A 551 -9.46 -41.10 -9.37
C GLY A 551 -9.80 -40.36 -10.66
N THR A 552 -9.43 -39.08 -10.82
CA THR A 552 -9.67 -38.36 -12.08
C THR A 552 -8.77 -38.86 -13.22
N TYR A 553 -9.35 -39.04 -14.41
CA TYR A 553 -8.62 -39.33 -15.64
C TYR A 553 -8.08 -38.07 -16.33
N ARG A 554 -8.40 -36.87 -15.80
CA ARG A 554 -8.02 -35.59 -16.43
C ARG A 554 -6.52 -35.31 -16.24
N SER A 555 -5.73 -35.68 -17.23
CA SER A 555 -4.28 -35.45 -17.32
C SER A 555 -3.90 -34.47 -18.43
N ALA A 556 -2.63 -34.05 -18.45
CA ALA A 556 -2.09 -33.28 -19.56
C ALA A 556 -2.30 -34.03 -20.90
N LEU A 557 -2.03 -35.33 -20.92
CA LEU A 557 -2.22 -36.14 -22.12
C LEU A 557 -3.68 -36.20 -22.58
N THR A 558 -4.64 -36.42 -21.67
CA THR A 558 -6.06 -36.48 -22.06
C THR A 558 -6.57 -35.17 -22.66
N THR A 559 -5.96 -34.03 -22.30
CA THR A 559 -6.28 -32.75 -22.91
C THR A 559 -5.69 -32.64 -24.31
N LEU A 560 -4.41 -33.02 -24.49
CA LEU A 560 -3.74 -33.00 -25.79
C LEU A 560 -4.41 -33.92 -26.82
N ARG A 561 -4.86 -35.11 -26.39
CA ARG A 561 -5.56 -36.11 -27.23
C ARG A 561 -6.92 -35.66 -27.75
N LYS A 562 -7.48 -34.55 -27.24
CA LYS A 562 -8.70 -33.96 -27.81
C LYS A 562 -8.48 -33.34 -29.19
N THR A 563 -7.23 -32.98 -29.50
CA THR A 563 -6.90 -32.22 -30.72
C THR A 563 -5.80 -32.87 -31.56
N HIS A 564 -5.10 -33.87 -31.03
CA HIS A 564 -4.00 -34.55 -31.70
C HIS A 564 -4.18 -36.07 -31.64
N SER A 565 -3.80 -36.76 -32.73
CA SER A 565 -3.80 -38.22 -32.76
C SER A 565 -2.66 -38.79 -31.92
N ASP A 566 -2.80 -40.06 -31.52
CA ASP A 566 -1.75 -40.79 -30.80
C ASP A 566 -0.47 -40.90 -31.63
N GLU A 567 -0.57 -41.06 -32.97
CA GLU A 567 0.57 -40.99 -33.90
C GLU A 567 1.30 -39.64 -33.81
N THR A 568 0.58 -38.52 -33.90
CA THR A 568 1.17 -37.18 -33.86
C THR A 568 1.86 -36.92 -32.52
N LEU A 569 1.20 -37.27 -31.41
CA LEU A 569 1.76 -37.10 -30.07
C LEU A 569 2.98 -37.99 -29.84
N ALA A 570 2.95 -39.24 -30.29
CA ALA A 570 4.07 -40.16 -30.16
C ALA A 570 5.31 -39.65 -30.92
N LYS A 571 5.15 -39.24 -32.18
CA LYS A 571 6.24 -38.63 -32.96
C LYS A 571 6.81 -37.41 -32.25
N LEU A 572 5.94 -36.51 -31.81
CA LEU A 572 6.33 -35.29 -31.12
C LEU A 572 7.12 -35.57 -29.83
N PHE A 573 6.67 -36.51 -28.99
CA PHE A 573 7.32 -36.81 -27.73
C PHE A 573 8.64 -37.55 -27.90
N ILE A 574 8.75 -38.43 -28.91
CA ILE A 574 10.02 -39.08 -29.27
C ILE A 574 11.05 -38.04 -29.69
N GLU A 575 10.70 -37.12 -30.60
CA GLU A 575 11.62 -36.07 -31.03
C GLU A 575 11.97 -35.12 -29.88
N ALA A 576 10.97 -34.71 -29.09
CA ALA A 576 11.20 -33.88 -27.92
C ALA A 576 12.11 -34.55 -26.87
N SER A 577 12.10 -35.89 -26.79
CA SER A 577 12.95 -36.64 -25.86
C SER A 577 14.44 -36.63 -26.24
N LYS A 578 14.75 -36.36 -27.52
CA LYS A 578 16.12 -36.29 -28.08
C LYS A 578 16.75 -34.90 -27.92
N VAL A 579 15.94 -33.84 -27.95
CA VAL A 579 16.42 -32.46 -27.86
C VAL A 579 16.63 -32.05 -26.40
N ALA A 580 17.86 -31.62 -26.05
CA ALA A 580 18.27 -31.34 -24.66
C ALA A 580 17.28 -30.44 -23.88
N LYS A 581 16.78 -29.36 -24.48
CA LYS A 581 15.85 -28.40 -23.84
C LYS A 581 14.47 -29.01 -23.53
N THR A 582 14.01 -29.98 -24.32
CA THR A 582 12.68 -30.60 -24.16
C THR A 582 12.75 -32.02 -23.62
N ALA A 583 13.95 -32.60 -23.49
CA ALA A 583 14.17 -34.02 -23.22
C ALA A 583 13.40 -34.51 -21.99
N LYS A 584 13.45 -33.74 -20.89
CA LYS A 584 12.73 -34.08 -19.65
C LYS A 584 11.21 -34.14 -19.85
N MET A 585 10.65 -33.15 -20.54
CA MET A 585 9.20 -33.08 -20.78
C MET A 585 8.77 -34.13 -21.81
N GLY A 586 9.54 -34.31 -22.89
CA GLY A 586 9.31 -35.34 -23.89
C GLY A 586 9.30 -36.75 -23.29
N LYS A 587 10.30 -37.11 -22.48
CA LYS A 587 10.35 -38.41 -21.78
C LYS A 587 9.16 -38.60 -20.82
N ARG A 588 8.80 -37.55 -20.07
CA ARG A 588 7.63 -37.59 -19.17
C ARG A 588 6.33 -37.86 -19.93
N LEU A 589 6.05 -37.10 -20.99
CA LEU A 589 4.82 -37.23 -21.78
C LEU A 589 4.79 -38.53 -22.60
N HIS A 590 5.94 -39.02 -23.05
CA HIS A 590 6.07 -40.35 -23.65
C HIS A 590 5.66 -41.44 -22.64
N ALA A 591 6.21 -41.42 -21.43
CA ALA A 591 5.83 -42.38 -20.39
C ALA A 591 4.34 -42.28 -20.00
N GLU A 592 3.79 -41.06 -19.96
CA GLU A 592 2.38 -40.82 -19.71
C GLU A 592 1.50 -41.44 -20.83
N LEU A 593 1.88 -41.31 -22.10
CA LEU A 593 1.18 -41.93 -23.24
C LEU A 593 1.14 -43.46 -23.16
N LEU A 594 2.28 -44.09 -22.86
CA LEU A 594 2.34 -45.56 -22.67
C LEU A 594 1.46 -46.00 -21.50
N ARG A 595 1.52 -45.28 -20.38
CA ARG A 595 0.72 -45.57 -19.19
C ARG A 595 -0.78 -45.45 -19.47
N GLU A 596 -1.21 -44.45 -20.22
CA GLU A 596 -2.62 -44.23 -20.55
C GLU A 596 -3.18 -45.31 -21.49
N TRP A 597 -2.38 -45.80 -22.46
CA TRP A 597 -2.76 -46.99 -23.21
C TRP A 597 -2.93 -48.21 -22.32
N SER A 598 -2.01 -48.42 -21.38
CA SER A 598 -2.08 -49.55 -20.44
C SER A 598 -3.31 -49.45 -19.51
N LEU A 599 -3.57 -48.27 -18.95
CA LEU A 599 -4.73 -48.02 -18.06
C LEU A 599 -6.07 -48.19 -18.78
N THR A 600 -6.12 -47.86 -20.07
CA THR A 600 -7.34 -48.03 -20.90
C THR A 600 -7.48 -49.45 -21.46
N GLY A 601 -6.58 -50.37 -21.09
CA GLY A 601 -6.60 -51.76 -21.59
C GLY A 601 -6.38 -51.86 -23.10
N ALA A 602 -5.71 -50.88 -23.73
CA ALA A 602 -5.49 -50.91 -25.16
C ALA A 602 -4.56 -52.08 -25.53
N THR A 603 -5.07 -53.07 -26.25
CA THR A 603 -4.24 -54.20 -26.71
C THR A 603 -3.10 -53.69 -27.60
N PRO A 604 -1.96 -54.39 -27.68
CA PRO A 604 -0.89 -54.01 -28.61
C PRO A 604 -1.35 -53.84 -30.05
N VAL A 605 -2.27 -54.68 -30.55
CA VAL A 605 -2.88 -54.53 -31.88
C VAL A 605 -3.60 -53.19 -32.01
N ARG A 606 -4.39 -52.79 -31.00
CA ARG A 606 -5.07 -51.49 -31.00
C ARG A 606 -4.09 -50.32 -30.96
N VAL A 607 -2.98 -50.43 -30.22
CA VAL A 607 -1.94 -49.40 -30.20
C VAL A 607 -1.23 -49.30 -31.54
N PHE A 608 -0.97 -50.42 -32.23
CA PHE A 608 -0.41 -50.43 -33.58
C PHE A 608 -1.25 -49.59 -34.55
N LEU A 609 -2.57 -49.80 -34.51
CA LEU A 609 -3.53 -49.05 -35.34
C LEU A 609 -3.61 -47.57 -34.95
N ARG A 610 -3.59 -47.24 -33.65
CA ARG A 610 -3.58 -45.85 -33.15
C ARG A 610 -2.33 -45.07 -33.56
N LEU A 611 -1.20 -45.77 -33.66
CA LEU A 611 0.07 -45.24 -34.16
C LEU A 611 0.15 -45.22 -35.69
N ASN A 612 -0.88 -45.74 -36.37
CA ASN A 612 -0.99 -45.73 -37.82
C ASN A 612 0.23 -46.38 -38.52
N LEU A 613 0.83 -47.38 -37.87
CA LEU A 613 2.08 -48.01 -38.31
C LEU A 613 1.94 -48.71 -39.67
N GLY A 614 0.78 -49.29 -39.98
CA GLY A 614 0.53 -49.93 -41.28
C GLY A 614 0.55 -48.97 -42.47
N LYS A 615 0.37 -47.65 -42.26
CA LYS A 615 0.53 -46.66 -43.35
C LYS A 615 2.00 -46.30 -43.62
N MET A 616 2.94 -46.84 -42.85
CA MET A 616 4.37 -46.59 -42.99
C MET A 616 5.08 -47.67 -43.79
N ASP A 617 4.35 -48.67 -44.28
CA ASP A 617 4.90 -49.75 -45.07
C ASP A 617 5.51 -49.25 -46.40
N PRO A 618 6.62 -49.86 -46.87
CA PRO A 618 7.31 -51.00 -46.27
C PRO A 618 8.31 -50.63 -45.15
N LYS A 619 8.42 -49.35 -44.79
CA LYS A 619 9.42 -48.82 -43.85
C LYS A 619 8.97 -48.82 -42.38
N VAL A 620 7.94 -49.59 -42.05
CA VAL A 620 7.40 -49.65 -40.68
C VAL A 620 8.47 -50.01 -39.64
N PHE A 621 9.39 -50.92 -39.97
CA PHE A 621 10.46 -51.35 -39.08
C PHE A 621 11.58 -50.30 -38.89
N GLU A 622 11.66 -49.29 -39.76
CA GLU A 622 12.56 -48.14 -39.60
C GLU A 622 11.94 -47.06 -38.69
N SER A 623 10.63 -47.12 -38.45
CA SER A 623 9.92 -46.10 -37.71
C SER A 623 10.23 -46.15 -36.21
N PRO A 624 10.57 -45.02 -35.57
CA PRO A 624 10.72 -44.99 -34.12
C PRO A 624 9.41 -45.30 -33.38
N LEU A 625 8.26 -45.17 -34.05
CA LEU A 625 6.96 -45.60 -33.51
C LEU A 625 6.86 -47.12 -33.38
N TYR A 626 7.54 -47.89 -34.24
CA TYR A 626 7.59 -49.35 -34.13
C TYR A 626 8.39 -49.76 -32.89
N SER A 627 9.53 -49.10 -32.62
CA SER A 627 10.29 -49.30 -31.37
C SER A 627 9.46 -48.93 -30.13
N MET A 628 8.63 -47.88 -30.21
CA MET A 628 7.71 -47.51 -29.14
C MET A 628 6.62 -48.58 -28.94
N TRP A 629 6.08 -49.14 -30.03
CA TRP A 629 5.08 -50.22 -29.98
C TRP A 629 5.63 -51.51 -29.35
N THR A 630 6.85 -51.92 -29.70
CA THR A 630 7.51 -53.09 -29.06
C THR A 630 7.84 -52.85 -27.59
N SER A 631 8.23 -51.64 -27.23
CA SER A 631 8.38 -51.22 -25.82
C SER A 631 7.04 -51.30 -25.07
N TYR A 632 5.95 -50.88 -25.72
CA TYR A 632 4.59 -51.02 -25.16
C TYR A 632 4.18 -52.48 -24.97
N ILE A 633 4.44 -53.38 -25.93
CA ILE A 633 4.18 -54.83 -25.76
C ILE A 633 4.89 -55.36 -24.52
N SER A 634 6.17 -54.99 -24.35
CA SER A 634 6.97 -55.42 -23.20
C SER A 634 6.39 -54.93 -21.87
N MET A 635 5.91 -53.69 -21.83
CA MET A 635 5.18 -53.15 -20.68
C MET A 635 3.83 -53.85 -20.47
N PHE A 636 3.07 -54.09 -21.54
CA PHE A 636 1.74 -54.70 -21.50
C PHE A 636 1.81 -56.15 -20.99
N LYS A 637 2.80 -56.94 -21.42
CA LYS A 637 3.09 -58.29 -20.92
C LYS A 637 3.37 -58.30 -19.41
N LYS A 638 4.09 -57.30 -18.90
CA LYS A 638 4.38 -57.17 -17.46
C LYS A 638 3.11 -56.88 -16.64
N VAL A 639 2.23 -56.03 -17.16
CA VAL A 639 0.98 -55.66 -16.48
C VAL A 639 -0.11 -56.72 -16.64
N ASN A 640 -0.05 -57.54 -17.71
CA ASN A 640 -1.01 -58.59 -18.02
C ASN A 640 -0.28 -59.94 -18.20
N PRO A 641 0.07 -60.66 -17.12
CA PRO A 641 0.86 -61.90 -17.19
C PRO A 641 0.21 -63.03 -18.00
N THR A 642 -1.12 -62.98 -18.18
CA THR A 642 -1.90 -63.90 -19.00
C THR A 642 -1.73 -63.66 -20.50
N PHE A 643 -1.28 -62.48 -20.91
CA PHE A 643 -1.02 -62.16 -22.31
C PHE A 643 0.32 -62.77 -22.76
N LYS A 644 0.25 -63.85 -23.53
CA LYS A 644 1.43 -64.60 -24.01
C LYS A 644 1.79 -64.35 -25.47
N ASP A 645 0.94 -63.66 -26.23
CA ASP A 645 1.14 -63.49 -27.67
C ASP A 645 2.45 -62.76 -27.99
N ASP A 646 3.17 -63.29 -28.97
CA ASP A 646 4.41 -62.71 -29.47
C ASP A 646 4.16 -61.65 -30.54
N PRO A 647 5.10 -60.69 -30.71
CA PRO A 647 4.92 -59.60 -31.67
C PRO A 647 4.56 -60.10 -33.08
N VAL A 648 5.16 -61.21 -33.54
CA VAL A 648 4.85 -61.80 -34.84
C VAL A 648 3.41 -62.27 -34.97
N LYS A 649 2.81 -62.85 -33.92
CA LYS A 649 1.40 -63.28 -33.92
C LYS A 649 0.46 -62.07 -34.04
N MET A 650 0.83 -60.96 -33.41
CA MET A 650 0.09 -59.69 -33.54
C MET A 650 0.21 -59.15 -34.96
N LEU A 651 1.41 -59.13 -35.54
CA LEU A 651 1.62 -58.70 -36.93
C LEU A 651 0.83 -59.57 -37.92
N VAL A 652 0.77 -60.89 -37.72
CA VAL A 652 -0.08 -61.79 -38.52
C VAL A 652 -1.56 -61.40 -38.42
N SER A 653 -2.06 -61.05 -37.23
CA SER A 653 -3.46 -60.60 -37.10
C SER A 653 -3.74 -59.24 -37.72
N ILE A 654 -2.72 -58.39 -37.92
CA ILE A 654 -2.84 -57.07 -38.55
C ILE A 654 -2.74 -57.17 -40.07
N TYR A 655 -1.74 -57.89 -40.58
CA TYR A 655 -1.37 -57.93 -42.00
C TYR A 655 -1.85 -59.18 -42.72
N GLY A 656 -2.16 -60.25 -42.00
CA GLY A 656 -2.30 -61.59 -42.58
C GLY A 656 -0.94 -62.22 -42.90
N HIS A 657 -0.95 -63.53 -43.16
CA HIS A 657 0.29 -64.29 -43.41
C HIS A 657 1.04 -63.80 -44.65
N ARG A 658 0.32 -63.63 -45.78
CA ARG A 658 0.92 -63.28 -47.07
C ARG A 658 1.59 -61.92 -47.08
N ASP A 659 0.87 -60.88 -46.68
CA ASP A 659 1.39 -59.51 -46.75
C ASP A 659 2.48 -59.27 -45.69
N LEU A 660 2.39 -59.91 -44.51
CA LEU A 660 3.49 -59.91 -43.55
C LEU A 660 4.75 -60.58 -44.12
N THR A 661 4.63 -61.76 -44.74
CA THR A 661 5.77 -62.43 -45.37
C THR A 661 6.40 -61.56 -46.46
N ALA A 662 5.59 -60.95 -47.33
CA ALA A 662 6.08 -60.04 -48.37
C ALA A 662 6.81 -58.83 -47.77
N LEU A 663 6.24 -58.22 -46.72
CA LEU A 663 6.80 -57.08 -46.01
C LEU A 663 8.14 -57.42 -45.35
N LEU A 664 8.25 -58.58 -44.71
CA LEU A 664 9.49 -59.05 -44.06
C LEU A 664 10.60 -59.35 -45.09
N LEU A 665 10.25 -59.99 -46.21
CA LEU A 665 11.20 -60.26 -47.30
C LEU A 665 11.67 -58.96 -47.97
N ALA A 666 10.80 -57.94 -48.05
CA ALA A 666 11.19 -56.62 -48.52
C ALA A 666 12.13 -55.92 -47.51
N ALA A 667 11.82 -55.99 -46.21
CA ALA A 667 12.62 -55.40 -45.15
C ALA A 667 14.00 -56.06 -44.99
N GLU A 668 14.16 -57.33 -45.33
CA GLU A 668 15.45 -58.02 -45.32
C GLU A 668 16.46 -57.41 -46.31
N LYS A 669 15.96 -56.86 -47.42
CA LYS A 669 16.81 -56.25 -48.46
C LYS A 669 17.44 -54.92 -48.03
N ALA A 670 16.85 -54.23 -47.06
CA ALA A 670 17.36 -52.96 -46.55
C ALA A 670 18.34 -53.19 -45.38
N PRO A 671 19.59 -52.65 -45.44
CA PRO A 671 20.57 -52.86 -44.37
C PRO A 671 20.08 -52.42 -42.98
N SER A 672 19.27 -51.36 -42.91
CA SER A 672 18.66 -50.81 -41.68
C SER A 672 17.68 -51.76 -40.99
N THR A 673 17.03 -52.65 -41.74
CA THR A 673 15.96 -53.52 -41.23
C THR A 673 16.25 -55.01 -41.38
N LYS A 674 17.42 -55.37 -41.91
CA LYS A 674 17.79 -56.76 -42.19
C LYS A 674 17.70 -57.66 -40.96
N ASP A 675 18.31 -57.28 -39.85
CA ASP A 675 18.37 -58.13 -38.65
C ASP A 675 16.99 -58.35 -38.03
N ILE A 676 16.15 -57.30 -37.99
CA ILE A 676 14.79 -57.42 -37.46
C ILE A 676 13.89 -58.22 -38.41
N ALA A 677 14.08 -58.09 -39.72
CA ALA A 677 13.36 -58.87 -40.72
C ALA A 677 13.68 -60.36 -40.56
N ILE A 678 14.97 -60.74 -40.52
CA ILE A 678 15.41 -62.14 -40.33
C ILE A 678 14.86 -62.71 -39.02
N LYS A 679 14.92 -61.93 -37.93
CA LYS A 679 14.36 -62.35 -36.64
C LYS A 679 12.86 -62.62 -36.72
N LEU A 680 12.07 -61.71 -37.29
CA LEU A 680 10.63 -61.85 -37.41
C LEU A 680 10.22 -62.95 -38.40
N GLN A 681 11.01 -63.17 -39.46
CA GLN A 681 10.82 -64.30 -40.37
C GLN A 681 11.00 -65.63 -39.62
N LYS A 682 12.05 -65.75 -38.81
CA LYS A 682 12.27 -66.94 -37.96
C LYS A 682 11.12 -67.14 -36.97
N GLU A 683 10.70 -66.10 -36.26
CA GLU A 683 9.56 -66.16 -35.34
C GLU A 683 8.26 -66.55 -36.06
N LEU A 684 8.08 -66.15 -37.33
CA LEU A 684 6.91 -66.53 -38.14
C LEU A 684 6.92 -68.02 -38.49
N LEU A 685 8.08 -68.58 -38.86
CA LEU A 685 8.25 -70.01 -39.10
C LEU A 685 7.98 -70.82 -37.81
N GLU A 686 8.56 -70.39 -36.69
CA GLU A 686 8.35 -71.02 -35.37
C GLU A 686 6.88 -70.96 -34.95
N LEU A 687 6.18 -69.84 -35.21
CA LEU A 687 4.75 -69.71 -34.96
C LEU A 687 3.93 -70.75 -35.75
N TRP A 688 4.22 -70.93 -37.04
CA TRP A 688 3.56 -71.94 -37.86
C TRP A 688 3.88 -73.37 -37.42
N GLN A 689 5.12 -73.64 -37.01
CA GLN A 689 5.53 -74.95 -36.48
C GLN A 689 4.83 -75.29 -35.16
N ALA A 690 4.83 -74.35 -34.20
CA ALA A 690 4.18 -74.52 -32.91
C ALA A 690 2.66 -74.76 -33.06
N ALA A 691 2.04 -74.12 -34.05
CA ALA A 691 0.64 -74.33 -34.41
C ALA A 691 0.37 -75.59 -35.25
N LYS A 692 1.40 -76.37 -35.60
CA LYS A 692 1.35 -77.54 -36.49
C LYS A 692 0.58 -77.26 -37.79
N MET A 693 0.79 -76.09 -38.38
CA MET A 693 0.08 -75.70 -39.60
C MET A 693 0.52 -76.56 -40.77
N ASP A 694 -0.42 -77.31 -41.36
CA ASP A 694 -0.14 -78.12 -42.54
C ASP A 694 0.51 -77.26 -43.65
N PRO A 695 1.61 -77.73 -44.30
CA PRO A 695 2.27 -77.00 -45.38
C PRO A 695 1.34 -76.52 -46.50
N SER A 696 0.26 -77.25 -46.79
CA SER A 696 -0.76 -76.89 -47.79
C SER A 696 -1.63 -75.71 -47.34
N ARG A 697 -1.85 -75.58 -46.02
CA ARG A 697 -2.53 -74.42 -45.43
C ARG A 697 -1.66 -73.18 -45.50
N VAL A 698 -0.37 -73.30 -45.22
CA VAL A 698 0.58 -72.18 -45.38
C VAL A 698 0.73 -71.81 -46.87
N TYR A 699 0.77 -72.80 -47.76
CA TYR A 699 0.79 -72.58 -49.21
C TYR A 699 -0.39 -71.71 -49.67
N SER A 700 -1.60 -72.08 -49.23
CA SER A 700 -2.83 -71.33 -49.55
C SER A 700 -2.85 -69.95 -48.91
N ALA A 701 -2.42 -69.84 -47.65
CA ALA A 701 -2.39 -68.58 -46.90
C ALA A 701 -1.38 -67.56 -47.44
N LEU A 702 -0.35 -68.02 -48.17
CA LEU A 702 0.66 -67.19 -48.83
C LEU A 702 0.37 -66.98 -50.33
N HIS A 703 -0.71 -67.55 -50.87
CA HIS A 703 -1.04 -67.51 -52.31
C HIS A 703 0.09 -67.99 -53.22
N VAL A 704 0.82 -69.03 -52.79
CA VAL A 704 2.00 -69.52 -53.51
C VAL A 704 1.64 -70.00 -54.93
N GLU A 705 0.40 -70.41 -55.18
CA GLU A 705 -0.08 -70.76 -56.53
C GLU A 705 0.04 -69.62 -57.54
N ARG A 706 0.02 -68.36 -57.07
CA ARG A 706 0.11 -67.15 -57.90
C ARG A 706 1.54 -66.63 -58.04
N GLU A 707 2.48 -67.19 -57.27
CA GLU A 707 3.87 -66.74 -57.21
C GLU A 707 4.74 -67.44 -58.26
N ALA A 708 5.70 -66.71 -58.86
CA ALA A 708 6.67 -67.31 -59.78
C ALA A 708 7.50 -68.43 -59.12
N LYS A 709 8.04 -69.37 -59.92
CA LYS A 709 8.82 -70.51 -59.40
C LYS A 709 10.05 -70.11 -58.56
N ASN A 710 10.61 -68.93 -58.80
CA ASN A 710 11.75 -68.35 -58.10
C ASN A 710 11.36 -67.16 -57.19
N SER A 711 10.07 -66.95 -56.92
CA SER A 711 9.62 -65.86 -56.04
C SER A 711 10.15 -66.06 -54.62
N PRO A 712 10.62 -64.99 -53.94
CA PRO A 712 11.00 -65.03 -52.52
C PRO A 712 9.93 -65.65 -51.61
N ILE A 713 8.63 -65.42 -51.87
CA ILE A 713 7.54 -66.00 -51.08
C ILE A 713 7.49 -67.53 -51.23
N ARG A 714 7.67 -68.04 -52.46
CA ARG A 714 7.70 -69.49 -52.72
C ARG A 714 8.94 -70.15 -52.10
N MET A 715 10.08 -69.48 -52.11
CA MET A 715 11.30 -69.95 -51.44
C MET A 715 11.10 -70.03 -49.93
N PHE A 716 10.53 -68.97 -49.32
CA PHE A 716 10.21 -68.94 -47.90
C PHE A 716 9.22 -70.04 -47.48
N TRP A 717 8.18 -70.31 -48.28
CA TRP A 717 7.31 -71.47 -48.07
C TRP A 717 8.07 -72.80 -48.13
N SER A 718 8.98 -72.95 -49.10
CA SER A 718 9.78 -74.18 -49.26
C SER A 718 10.69 -74.43 -48.05
N GLU A 719 11.21 -73.37 -47.42
CA GLU A 719 11.95 -73.45 -46.15
C GLU A 719 11.05 -73.95 -45.02
N TYR A 720 9.82 -73.45 -44.91
CA TYR A 720 8.86 -73.96 -43.93
C TYR A 720 8.54 -75.45 -44.13
N VAL A 721 8.34 -75.91 -45.38
CA VAL A 721 8.09 -77.34 -45.66
C VAL A 721 9.24 -78.22 -45.16
N LYS A 722 10.48 -77.81 -45.39
CA LYS A 722 11.67 -78.51 -44.89
C LYS A 722 11.69 -78.51 -43.36
N ALA A 723 11.44 -77.37 -42.74
CA ALA A 723 11.43 -77.23 -41.29
C ALA A 723 10.32 -78.06 -40.63
N PHE A 724 9.12 -78.13 -41.23
CA PHE A 724 7.98 -78.92 -40.75
C PHE A 724 8.24 -80.43 -40.79
N ARG A 725 8.95 -80.92 -41.81
CA ARG A 725 9.36 -82.33 -41.93
C ARG A 725 10.43 -82.77 -40.93
N ASN A 726 11.21 -81.83 -40.42
CA ASN A 726 12.28 -82.11 -39.46
C ASN A 726 11.81 -82.01 -37.99
N SER A 727 10.57 -81.57 -37.75
CA SER A 727 10.03 -81.28 -36.41
C SER A 727 8.79 -82.11 -36.04
N ASN A 728 8.27 -82.89 -36.98
CA ASN A 728 7.30 -83.97 -36.79
C ASN A 728 7.91 -85.27 -37.31
#